data_AF-A0A5E4PGS1-F1
#
_entry.id   AF-A0A5E4PGS1-F1
#
_cell.length_a   1.000
_cell.length_b   1.000
_cell.length_c   1.000
_cell.angle_alpha   90.00
_cell.angle_beta   90.00
_cell.angle_gamma   90.00
#
_symmetry.space_group_name_H-M   'P 1'
#
loop_
_entity.id
_entity.type
_entity.pdbx_description
1 polymer ?
#
loop_
_entity_poly.entity_id
_entity_poly.type
_entity_poly.pdbx_seq_one_letter_code
_entity_poly.pdbx_strand_id
1 'polypeptide(L)'
;MQRMPAVNIHVAAAAGDVKRVAEILSDDASLINLADEDGKTPIQVVLARLADLDSQNPNDRANIEKYLILLHMLFDSPKAIFSAVNKGGKSAAEMLPVVMYGHDFRSYQRLIDIMIERNPKLMVDLFHKAIYADNIDLVQYLLEKNRDLIHMRDARGFSPYTLSVAASAGKVELLFQKVFPDEVTREASLRLDFSSAQTAPAIIKAAITYEDESFRMKFENIIDDLYNHPEFRPTMDLVASSLVEKREPGNKVIRIFIAAADNISGLTPKSSGFGDYDTQENVLRLGGSRDEKILAGTLIHEFTHLAAQLTYGNDTIPYPRRQPTAPPSNQEILYKRAIDDTVNLSTSRLFVSEAMEMKLNALLVSRMESYRSKEQSRSLPPGTLSDPEYLVSVPQAMVLYGNIRESATLSALESRGGPLVSFWRDVFNVEVQAAFMHSPLRKFIDTNVPFRPVDFQPPEILTVNTDMITRFVCERRFDLAYGGELMEGYHEGFPLQNRMTQQIIIGNLLDEAIARCLMPDTMSLAQANALINLPILQSQEYSVAYKTVWNALSDLRNSKYRDANPFTLDHVSKGDMKKLQSLIPGELREQLSKEIRLWSESSQDRIRVLEKTVDAVLKTYAKGYAFESKPFQKLKFALIESLNVNLPLSVPVDRQFLKEVLPQMLKDHSLLVPSGGKSRGLFGRETLSINSDKTRVDTAVKSLMAAKPVLGEKEARAFTINHA
;
A
#
# COMPACT_ATOMS: atom_id res chain seq x y z
N MET A 1 -35.33 59.42 17.97
CA MET A 1 -34.57 58.32 17.35
C MET A 1 -35.52 57.48 16.50
N GLN A 2 -35.64 57.78 15.20
CA GLN A 2 -36.30 56.87 14.26
C GLN A 2 -35.41 55.63 14.13
N ARG A 3 -35.85 54.51 14.71
CA ARG A 3 -35.14 53.22 14.60
C ARG A 3 -35.11 52.82 13.13
N MET A 4 -33.91 52.58 12.58
CA MET A 4 -33.73 52.16 11.20
C MET A 4 -34.53 50.87 10.91
N PRO A 5 -35.52 50.90 9.99
CA PRO A 5 -36.33 49.74 9.62
C PRO A 5 -35.49 48.56 9.12
N ALA A 6 -34.34 48.86 8.53
CA ALA A 6 -33.43 47.92 7.87
C ALA A 6 -32.86 46.81 8.76
N VAL A 7 -32.46 47.14 10.00
CA VAL A 7 -31.89 46.16 10.95
C VAL A 7 -32.98 45.23 11.49
N ASN A 8 -34.25 45.65 11.44
CA ASN A 8 -35.35 44.97 12.11
C ASN A 8 -35.78 43.68 11.38
N ILE A 9 -35.83 43.69 10.05
CA ILE A 9 -36.33 42.53 9.28
C ILE A 9 -35.37 41.34 9.32
N HIS A 10 -34.06 41.56 9.21
CA HIS A 10 -33.06 40.50 9.26
C HIS A 10 -33.00 39.84 10.63
N VAL A 11 -33.09 40.62 11.71
CA VAL A 11 -33.12 40.10 13.08
C VAL A 11 -34.39 39.28 13.33
N ALA A 12 -35.56 39.79 12.89
CA ALA A 12 -36.81 39.04 12.99
C ALA A 12 -36.77 37.74 12.18
N ALA A 13 -36.22 37.80 10.95
CA ALA A 13 -36.02 36.63 10.10
C ALA A 13 -35.06 35.61 10.72
N ALA A 14 -33.94 36.07 11.27
CA ALA A 14 -32.94 35.23 11.95
C ALA A 14 -33.44 34.60 13.25
N ALA A 15 -34.50 35.16 13.85
CA ALA A 15 -35.20 34.61 15.02
C ALA A 15 -36.40 33.73 14.63
N GLY A 16 -36.71 33.62 13.33
CA GLY A 16 -37.89 32.95 12.80
C GLY A 16 -39.23 33.61 13.18
N ASP A 17 -39.25 34.86 13.62
CA ASP A 17 -40.46 35.52 14.13
C ASP A 17 -41.41 35.90 12.97
N VAL A 18 -42.24 34.93 12.57
CA VAL A 18 -43.21 35.05 11.46
C VAL A 18 -44.09 36.29 11.61
N LYS A 19 -44.63 36.50 12.82
CA LYS A 19 -45.54 37.62 13.08
C LYS A 19 -44.82 38.95 12.90
N ARG A 20 -43.61 39.08 13.46
CA ARG A 20 -42.86 40.32 13.36
C ARG A 20 -42.42 40.62 11.92
N VAL A 21 -41.99 39.62 11.16
CA VAL A 21 -41.67 39.81 9.75
C VAL A 21 -42.91 40.22 8.94
N ALA A 22 -44.06 39.60 9.21
CA ALA A 22 -45.32 39.97 8.55
C ALA A 22 -45.72 41.43 8.84
N GLU A 23 -45.62 41.88 10.09
CA GLU A 23 -45.86 43.29 10.48
C GLU A 23 -44.93 44.23 9.71
N ILE A 24 -43.63 43.94 9.66
CA ILE A 24 -42.63 44.77 8.97
C ILE A 24 -42.92 44.85 7.46
N LEU A 25 -43.29 43.73 6.83
CA LEU A 25 -43.59 43.69 5.40
C LEU A 25 -44.95 44.32 5.06
N SER A 26 -45.89 44.35 6.01
CA SER A 26 -47.15 45.09 5.88
C SER A 26 -46.92 46.60 5.90
N ASP A 27 -45.97 47.07 6.71
CA ASP A 27 -45.58 48.49 6.76
C ASP A 27 -44.79 48.91 5.52
N ASP A 28 -43.83 48.08 5.08
CA ASP A 28 -43.02 48.32 3.88
C ASP A 28 -42.60 47.01 3.18
N ALA A 29 -43.36 46.64 2.14
CA ALA A 29 -43.11 45.44 1.34
C ALA A 29 -41.79 45.50 0.53
N SER A 30 -41.15 46.67 0.38
CA SER A 30 -39.86 46.78 -0.33
C SER A 30 -38.70 46.17 0.46
N LEU A 31 -38.86 46.04 1.78
CA LEU A 31 -37.85 45.49 2.68
C LEU A 31 -37.58 43.99 2.46
N ILE A 32 -38.42 43.29 1.69
CA ILE A 32 -38.26 41.85 1.43
C ILE A 32 -36.96 41.50 0.69
N ASN A 33 -36.42 42.45 -0.09
CA ASN A 33 -35.16 42.28 -0.83
C ASN A 33 -34.03 43.12 -0.25
N LEU A 34 -34.23 43.75 0.91
CA LEU A 34 -33.19 44.52 1.55
C LEU A 34 -32.03 43.59 1.90
N ALA A 35 -30.82 43.95 1.52
CA ALA A 35 -29.64 43.17 1.86
C ALA A 35 -29.03 43.69 3.18
N ASP A 36 -28.57 42.77 4.04
CA ASP A 36 -27.80 43.10 5.25
C ASP A 36 -26.33 43.43 4.94
N GLU A 37 -25.51 43.56 5.98
CA GLU A 37 -24.07 43.84 5.85
C GLU A 37 -23.29 42.73 5.12
N ASP A 38 -23.80 41.50 5.09
CA ASP A 38 -23.25 40.37 4.33
C ASP A 38 -23.82 40.26 2.91
N GLY A 39 -24.70 41.18 2.52
CA GLY A 39 -25.44 41.11 1.27
C GLY A 39 -26.59 40.08 1.29
N LYS A 40 -26.97 39.54 2.46
CA LYS A 40 -28.06 38.56 2.58
C LYS A 40 -29.40 39.28 2.69
N THR A 41 -30.35 38.86 1.88
CA THR A 41 -31.77 39.20 2.01
C THR A 41 -32.42 38.44 3.17
N PRO A 42 -33.60 38.86 3.67
CA PRO A 42 -34.37 38.12 4.66
C PRO A 42 -34.55 36.64 4.31
N ILE A 43 -34.78 36.31 3.04
CA ILE A 43 -34.89 34.92 2.57
C ILE A 43 -33.59 34.15 2.80
N GLN A 44 -32.44 34.73 2.40
CA GLN A 44 -31.14 34.07 2.58
C GLN A 44 -30.77 33.93 4.06
N VAL A 45 -31.19 34.87 4.92
CA VAL A 45 -31.02 34.74 6.37
C VAL A 45 -31.80 33.54 6.91
N VAL A 46 -33.07 33.36 6.50
CA VAL A 46 -33.87 32.19 6.90
C VAL A 46 -33.26 30.89 6.41
N LEU A 47 -32.81 30.84 5.15
CA LEU A 47 -32.15 29.67 4.58
C LEU A 47 -30.84 29.33 5.31
N ALA A 48 -30.02 30.32 5.65
CA ALA A 48 -28.82 30.10 6.46
C ALA A 48 -29.15 29.54 7.84
N ARG A 49 -30.21 30.04 8.50
CA ARG A 49 -30.65 29.53 9.81
C ARG A 49 -31.16 28.10 9.76
N LEU A 50 -31.89 27.74 8.72
CA LEU A 50 -32.31 26.35 8.53
C LEU A 50 -31.11 25.43 8.31
N ALA A 51 -30.11 25.86 7.54
CA ALA A 51 -28.87 25.11 7.36
C ALA A 51 -28.14 24.87 8.70
N ASP A 52 -28.03 25.93 9.52
CA ASP A 52 -27.42 25.86 10.84
C ASP A 52 -28.17 24.88 11.75
N LEU A 53 -29.50 24.97 11.79
CA LEU A 53 -30.35 24.12 12.64
C LEU A 53 -30.26 22.65 12.26
N ASP A 54 -30.28 22.34 10.97
CA ASP A 54 -30.17 20.95 10.49
C ASP A 54 -28.81 20.35 10.88
N SER A 55 -27.74 21.15 10.82
CA SER A 55 -26.39 20.72 11.23
C SER A 55 -26.23 20.52 12.74
N GLN A 56 -26.94 21.30 13.57
CA GLN A 56 -26.78 21.29 15.03
C GLN A 56 -27.77 20.38 15.75
N ASN A 57 -29.03 20.35 15.30
CA ASN A 57 -30.09 19.58 15.94
C ASN A 57 -31.21 19.23 14.94
N PRO A 58 -31.02 18.19 14.11
CA PRO A 58 -31.98 17.79 13.08
C PRO A 58 -33.34 17.34 13.65
N ASN A 59 -33.43 17.11 14.97
CA ASN A 59 -34.67 16.73 15.65
C ASN A 59 -35.51 17.91 16.13
N ASP A 60 -35.04 19.16 15.95
CA ASP A 60 -35.77 20.36 16.35
C ASP A 60 -36.87 20.73 15.33
N ARG A 61 -37.84 19.82 15.17
CA ARG A 61 -38.93 19.93 14.21
C ARG A 61 -39.73 21.21 14.37
N ALA A 62 -39.91 21.68 15.61
CA ALA A 62 -40.69 22.89 15.90
C ALA A 62 -39.99 24.14 15.36
N ASN A 63 -38.68 24.27 15.52
CA ASN A 63 -37.94 25.38 14.93
C ASN A 63 -37.88 25.28 13.41
N ILE A 64 -37.63 24.09 12.85
CA ILE A 64 -37.63 23.87 11.40
C ILE A 64 -38.98 24.29 10.78
N GLU A 65 -40.10 23.85 11.34
CA GLU A 65 -41.45 24.19 10.87
C GLU A 65 -41.70 25.70 10.91
N LYS A 66 -41.28 26.37 11.99
CA LYS A 66 -41.37 27.83 12.12
C LYS A 66 -40.63 28.57 11.00
N TYR A 67 -39.41 28.14 10.65
CA TYR A 67 -38.66 28.75 9.54
C TYR A 67 -39.23 28.38 8.16
N LEU A 68 -39.81 27.19 7.99
CA LEU A 68 -40.52 26.82 6.76
C LEU A 68 -41.76 27.69 6.53
N ILE A 69 -42.56 27.95 7.57
CA ILE A 69 -43.70 28.88 7.50
C ILE A 69 -43.22 30.27 7.08
N LEU A 70 -42.14 30.75 7.69
CA LEU A 70 -41.56 32.04 7.35
C LEU A 70 -41.09 32.08 5.88
N LEU A 71 -40.48 31.01 5.40
CA LEU A 71 -40.07 30.85 3.99
C LEU A 71 -41.26 30.92 3.04
N HIS A 72 -42.34 30.19 3.30
CA HIS A 72 -43.56 30.26 2.48
C HIS A 72 -44.11 31.68 2.41
N MET A 73 -44.19 32.37 3.54
CA MET A 73 -44.64 33.76 3.58
C MET A 73 -43.75 34.69 2.74
N LEU A 74 -42.42 34.52 2.81
CA LEU A 74 -41.48 35.34 2.03
C LEU A 74 -41.54 35.00 0.54
N PHE A 75 -41.66 33.72 0.17
CA PHE A 75 -41.71 33.28 -1.23
C PHE A 75 -43.02 33.66 -1.91
N ASP A 76 -44.14 33.60 -1.20
CA ASP A 76 -45.46 33.97 -1.73
C ASP A 76 -45.53 35.46 -2.12
N SER A 77 -44.64 36.30 -1.59
CA SER A 77 -44.57 37.71 -2.00
C SER A 77 -44.12 37.83 -3.47
N PRO A 78 -44.92 38.48 -4.35
CA PRO A 78 -44.57 38.65 -5.77
C PRO A 78 -43.35 39.56 -5.98
N LYS A 79 -42.95 40.31 -4.95
CA LYS A 79 -41.78 41.20 -4.98
C LYS A 79 -40.47 40.49 -4.62
N ALA A 80 -40.51 39.27 -4.09
CA ALA A 80 -39.31 38.56 -3.68
C ALA A 80 -38.40 38.24 -4.88
N ILE A 81 -37.12 38.60 -4.79
CA ILE A 81 -36.09 38.35 -5.78
C ILE A 81 -35.21 37.19 -5.31
N PHE A 82 -35.31 36.05 -5.98
CA PHE A 82 -34.56 34.85 -5.59
C PHE A 82 -33.14 34.80 -6.16
N SER A 83 -32.84 35.64 -7.16
CA SER A 83 -31.55 35.70 -7.87
C SER A 83 -30.54 36.67 -7.26
N ALA A 84 -30.90 37.41 -6.22
CA ALA A 84 -29.98 38.31 -5.53
C ALA A 84 -28.88 37.49 -4.84
N VAL A 85 -27.61 37.76 -5.16
CA VAL A 85 -26.45 37.07 -4.57
C VAL A 85 -25.93 37.84 -3.36
N ASN A 86 -25.59 37.11 -2.30
CA ASN A 86 -24.89 37.70 -1.15
C ASN A 86 -23.40 37.96 -1.45
N LYS A 87 -22.63 38.49 -0.49
CA LYS A 87 -21.18 38.69 -0.65
C LYS A 87 -20.40 37.39 -0.92
N GLY A 88 -20.96 36.24 -0.57
CA GLY A 88 -20.43 34.91 -0.90
C GLY A 88 -20.84 34.39 -2.28
N GLY A 89 -21.51 35.21 -3.09
CA GLY A 89 -21.97 34.84 -4.43
C GLY A 89 -23.17 33.90 -4.45
N LYS A 90 -23.81 33.62 -3.31
CA LYS A 90 -24.94 32.67 -3.23
C LYS A 90 -26.27 33.38 -3.23
N SER A 91 -27.17 32.99 -4.12
CA SER A 91 -28.56 33.46 -4.13
C SER A 91 -29.50 32.55 -3.32
N ALA A 92 -30.71 33.03 -3.01
CA ALA A 92 -31.72 32.22 -2.33
C ALA A 92 -32.05 30.95 -3.13
N ALA A 93 -32.08 31.06 -4.46
CA ALA A 93 -32.32 29.94 -5.36
C ALA A 93 -31.24 28.85 -5.24
N GLU A 94 -30.00 29.24 -5.00
CA GLU A 94 -28.88 28.30 -4.85
C GLU A 94 -28.80 27.70 -3.45
N MET A 95 -29.26 28.44 -2.43
CA MET A 95 -29.28 27.97 -1.05
C MET A 95 -30.42 26.98 -0.80
N LEU A 96 -31.62 27.20 -1.37
CA LEU A 96 -32.81 26.39 -1.03
C LEU A 96 -32.61 24.87 -1.20
N PRO A 97 -32.10 24.33 -2.31
CA PRO A 97 -31.98 22.87 -2.47
C PRO A 97 -31.04 22.23 -1.45
N VAL A 98 -29.98 22.94 -1.08
CA VAL A 98 -28.98 22.48 -0.09
C VAL A 98 -29.59 22.44 1.29
N VAL A 99 -30.36 23.48 1.64
CA VAL A 99 -31.00 23.62 2.95
C VAL A 99 -32.20 22.68 3.12
N MET A 100 -32.88 22.36 2.03
CA MET A 100 -34.02 21.44 2.04
C MET A 100 -33.60 19.96 2.01
N TYR A 101 -32.30 19.67 2.08
CA TYR A 101 -31.81 18.30 2.16
C TYR A 101 -32.31 17.61 3.44
N GLY A 102 -32.82 16.38 3.31
CA GLY A 102 -33.33 15.61 4.46
C GLY A 102 -34.73 15.99 4.97
N HIS A 103 -35.36 17.03 4.42
CA HIS A 103 -36.74 17.41 4.74
C HIS A 103 -37.76 16.71 3.81
N ASP A 104 -39.01 16.58 4.27
CA ASP A 104 -40.10 16.05 3.44
C ASP A 104 -40.36 16.99 2.26
N PHE A 105 -40.20 16.46 1.04
CA PHE A 105 -40.40 17.17 -0.22
C PHE A 105 -41.70 17.97 -0.28
N ARG A 106 -42.79 17.42 0.29
CA ARG A 106 -44.10 18.08 0.33
C ARG A 106 -44.07 19.44 1.03
N SER A 107 -43.19 19.60 2.00
CA SER A 107 -43.09 20.82 2.81
C SER A 107 -42.51 22.01 2.03
N TYR A 108 -41.79 21.76 0.95
CA TYR A 108 -41.14 22.81 0.16
C TYR A 108 -41.46 22.74 -1.35
N GLN A 109 -42.27 21.78 -1.80
CA GLN A 109 -42.73 21.67 -3.19
C GLN A 109 -43.30 22.99 -3.74
N ARG A 110 -44.17 23.67 -2.97
CA ARG A 110 -44.74 24.96 -3.37
C ARG A 110 -43.67 26.04 -3.56
N LEU A 111 -42.61 26.04 -2.75
CA LEU A 111 -41.51 27.00 -2.89
C LEU A 111 -40.77 26.78 -4.22
N ILE A 112 -40.56 25.51 -4.58
CA ILE A 112 -39.95 25.11 -5.86
C ILE A 112 -40.83 25.54 -7.04
N ASP A 113 -42.14 25.34 -6.96
CA ASP A 113 -43.08 25.78 -8.00
C ASP A 113 -43.00 27.29 -8.23
N ILE A 114 -43.07 28.08 -7.14
CA ILE A 114 -42.97 29.54 -7.23
C ILE A 114 -41.63 29.98 -7.86
N MET A 115 -40.52 29.33 -7.50
CA MET A 115 -39.21 29.64 -8.08
C MET A 115 -39.16 29.36 -9.58
N ILE A 116 -39.67 28.19 -10.01
CA ILE A 116 -39.66 27.77 -11.41
C ILE A 116 -40.60 28.65 -12.24
N GLU A 117 -41.79 28.96 -11.73
CA GLU A 117 -42.76 29.84 -12.39
C GLU A 117 -42.19 31.23 -12.65
N ARG A 118 -41.47 31.79 -11.67
CA ARG A 118 -40.86 33.13 -11.80
C ARG A 118 -39.60 33.14 -12.65
N ASN A 119 -38.84 32.04 -12.64
CA ASN A 119 -37.65 31.91 -13.47
C ASN A 119 -37.46 30.46 -13.94
N PRO A 120 -38.03 30.11 -15.11
CA PRO A 120 -37.92 28.76 -15.66
C PRO A 120 -36.49 28.27 -15.88
N LYS A 121 -35.52 29.19 -16.04
CA LYS A 121 -34.10 28.83 -16.18
C LYS A 121 -33.52 28.19 -14.93
N LEU A 122 -34.12 28.41 -13.76
CA LEU A 122 -33.71 27.76 -12.51
C LEU A 122 -33.98 26.26 -12.52
N MET A 123 -34.92 25.76 -13.34
CA MET A 123 -35.28 24.35 -13.34
C MET A 123 -34.08 23.43 -13.61
N VAL A 124 -33.20 23.79 -14.55
CA VAL A 124 -32.00 23.01 -14.88
C VAL A 124 -31.00 23.02 -13.73
N ASP A 125 -30.70 24.19 -13.17
CA ASP A 125 -29.78 24.34 -12.05
C ASP A 125 -30.29 23.63 -10.78
N LEU A 126 -31.60 23.75 -10.49
CA LEU A 126 -32.26 23.02 -9.41
C LEU A 126 -32.19 21.51 -9.62
N PHE A 127 -32.35 21.05 -10.86
CA PHE A 127 -32.25 19.63 -11.20
C PHE A 127 -30.85 19.08 -10.93
N HIS A 128 -29.80 19.76 -11.40
CA HIS A 128 -28.41 19.36 -11.13
C HIS A 128 -28.08 19.39 -9.63
N LYS A 129 -28.55 20.41 -8.90
CA LYS A 129 -28.37 20.49 -7.44
C LYS A 129 -29.10 19.39 -6.68
N ALA A 130 -30.31 19.02 -7.13
CA ALA A 130 -31.05 17.90 -6.56
C ALA A 130 -30.31 16.57 -6.75
N ILE A 131 -29.69 16.37 -7.92
CA ILE A 131 -28.83 15.21 -8.20
C ILE A 131 -27.62 15.22 -7.26
N TYR A 132 -26.92 16.35 -7.14
CA TYR A 132 -25.78 16.51 -6.24
C TYR A 132 -26.09 16.14 -4.79
N ALA A 133 -27.28 16.50 -4.36
CA ALA A 133 -27.76 16.20 -3.03
C ALA A 133 -28.26 14.75 -2.88
N ASP A 134 -28.40 13.96 -3.95
CA ASP A 134 -29.11 12.66 -3.91
C ASP A 134 -30.58 12.79 -3.45
N ASN A 135 -31.22 13.92 -3.79
CA ASN A 135 -32.63 14.20 -3.48
C ASN A 135 -33.55 13.60 -4.54
N ILE A 136 -33.83 12.30 -4.42
CA ILE A 136 -34.62 11.53 -5.39
C ILE A 136 -36.02 12.11 -5.63
N ASP A 137 -36.70 12.60 -4.59
CA ASP A 137 -38.07 13.12 -4.68
C ASP A 137 -38.12 14.40 -5.55
N LEU A 138 -37.18 15.32 -5.33
CA LEU A 138 -37.08 16.53 -6.14
C LEU A 138 -36.65 16.21 -7.58
N VAL A 139 -35.74 15.26 -7.78
CA VAL A 139 -35.33 14.81 -9.13
C VAL A 139 -36.53 14.22 -9.89
N GLN A 140 -37.32 13.35 -9.25
CA GLN A 140 -38.53 12.77 -9.84
C GLN A 140 -39.53 13.86 -10.20
N TYR A 141 -39.80 14.77 -9.26
CA TYR A 141 -40.73 15.88 -9.49
C TYR A 141 -40.34 16.75 -10.68
N LEU A 142 -39.06 17.13 -10.78
CA LEU A 142 -38.58 17.97 -11.88
C LEU A 142 -38.65 17.24 -13.22
N LEU A 143 -38.39 15.93 -13.25
CA LEU A 143 -38.56 15.11 -14.46
C LEU A 143 -40.02 14.96 -14.88
N GLU A 144 -40.96 14.91 -13.94
CA GLU A 144 -42.39 14.92 -14.24
C GLU A 144 -42.83 16.24 -14.89
N LYS A 145 -42.25 17.36 -14.44
CA LYS A 145 -42.48 18.69 -15.04
C LYS A 145 -41.82 18.86 -16.40
N ASN A 146 -40.62 18.30 -16.57
CA ASN A 146 -39.86 18.37 -17.81
C ASN A 146 -38.92 17.17 -17.96
N ARG A 147 -39.33 16.20 -18.79
CA ARG A 147 -38.57 14.97 -19.02
C ARG A 147 -37.24 15.20 -19.74
N ASP A 148 -37.12 16.28 -20.52
CA ASP A 148 -35.90 16.61 -21.28
C ASP A 148 -34.72 17.03 -20.39
N LEU A 149 -34.97 17.28 -19.09
CA LEU A 149 -33.92 17.58 -18.12
C LEU A 149 -32.84 16.48 -18.07
N ILE A 150 -33.18 15.23 -18.37
CA ILE A 150 -32.22 14.11 -18.45
C ILE A 150 -31.11 14.33 -19.51
N HIS A 151 -31.33 15.22 -20.48
CA HIS A 151 -30.35 15.56 -21.53
C HIS A 151 -29.65 16.90 -21.30
N MET A 152 -30.07 17.67 -20.28
CA MET A 152 -29.52 18.99 -20.01
C MET A 152 -28.20 18.85 -19.24
N ARG A 153 -27.10 19.20 -19.90
CA ARG A 153 -25.76 19.19 -19.28
C ARG A 153 -25.58 20.38 -18.35
N ASP A 154 -24.77 20.21 -17.31
CA ASP A 154 -24.39 21.31 -16.43
C ASP A 154 -23.32 22.21 -17.09
N ALA A 155 -22.87 23.23 -16.36
CA ALA A 155 -21.88 24.19 -16.86
C ALA A 155 -20.51 23.56 -17.22
N ARG A 156 -20.25 22.33 -16.76
CA ARG A 156 -19.01 21.57 -17.04
C ARG A 156 -19.19 20.57 -18.17
N GLY A 157 -20.41 20.47 -18.70
CA GLY A 157 -20.75 19.50 -19.73
C GLY A 157 -21.09 18.13 -19.16
N PHE A 158 -21.26 17.94 -17.86
CA PHE A 158 -21.72 16.66 -17.31
C PHE A 158 -23.20 16.48 -17.57
N SER A 159 -23.56 15.29 -18.04
CA SER A 159 -24.96 14.89 -18.08
C SER A 159 -25.48 14.66 -16.66
N PRO A 160 -26.81 14.65 -16.46
CA PRO A 160 -27.42 14.29 -15.19
C PRO A 160 -26.96 12.93 -14.63
N TYR A 161 -26.80 11.91 -15.48
CA TYR A 161 -26.32 10.60 -15.05
C TYR A 161 -24.84 10.62 -14.65
N THR A 162 -23.99 11.25 -15.47
CA THR A 162 -22.57 11.44 -15.12
C THR A 162 -22.44 12.17 -13.79
N LEU A 163 -23.29 13.18 -13.56
CA LEU A 163 -23.36 13.93 -12.33
C LEU A 163 -23.74 13.08 -11.13
N SER A 164 -24.75 12.21 -11.27
CA SER A 164 -25.17 11.34 -10.16
C SER A 164 -24.06 10.39 -9.74
N VAL A 165 -23.31 9.85 -10.71
CA VAL A 165 -22.16 8.97 -10.40
C VAL A 165 -21.03 9.80 -9.77
N ALA A 166 -20.66 10.93 -10.37
CA ALA A 166 -19.63 11.81 -9.85
C ALA A 166 -19.92 12.27 -8.42
N ALA A 167 -21.17 12.57 -8.07
CA ALA A 167 -21.57 13.02 -6.74
C ALA A 167 -21.77 11.89 -5.70
N SER A 168 -21.64 10.61 -6.11
CA SER A 168 -22.06 9.46 -5.27
C SER A 168 -23.54 9.56 -4.85
N ALA A 169 -24.41 9.94 -5.78
CA ALA A 169 -25.84 10.07 -5.60
C ALA A 169 -26.56 8.75 -5.97
N GLY A 170 -26.35 7.72 -5.14
CA GLY A 170 -26.74 6.35 -5.46
C GLY A 170 -28.25 6.13 -5.63
N LYS A 171 -29.11 6.90 -4.94
CA LYS A 171 -30.58 6.78 -5.13
C LYS A 171 -30.99 7.35 -6.47
N VAL A 172 -30.44 8.49 -6.83
CA VAL A 172 -30.70 9.15 -8.11
C VAL A 172 -30.11 8.35 -9.28
N GLU A 173 -28.91 7.80 -9.13
CA GLU A 173 -28.32 6.91 -10.13
C GLU A 173 -29.23 5.70 -10.42
N LEU A 174 -29.74 5.05 -9.36
CA LEU A 174 -30.65 3.91 -9.48
C LEU A 174 -31.98 4.31 -10.14
N LEU A 175 -32.48 5.52 -9.88
CA LEU A 175 -33.64 6.06 -10.58
C LEU A 175 -33.37 6.16 -12.08
N PHE A 176 -32.24 6.74 -12.48
CA PHE A 176 -31.88 6.89 -13.89
C PHE A 176 -31.71 5.55 -14.59
N GLN A 177 -31.06 4.57 -13.95
CA GLN A 177 -30.95 3.21 -14.49
C GLN A 177 -32.32 2.56 -14.74
N LYS A 178 -33.31 2.84 -13.90
CA LYS A 178 -34.67 2.28 -14.03
C LYS A 178 -35.52 2.99 -15.07
N VAL A 179 -35.44 4.32 -15.14
CA VAL A 179 -36.37 5.15 -15.93
C VAL A 179 -35.79 5.53 -17.31
N PHE A 180 -34.46 5.55 -17.42
CA PHE A 180 -33.70 6.00 -18.60
C PHE A 180 -32.53 5.04 -18.94
N PRO A 181 -32.80 3.72 -19.12
CA PRO A 181 -31.75 2.72 -19.31
C PRO A 181 -30.93 2.93 -20.59
N ASP A 182 -31.53 3.49 -21.65
CA ASP A 182 -30.86 3.75 -22.92
C ASP A 182 -29.85 4.90 -22.79
N GLU A 183 -30.24 5.98 -22.11
CA GLU A 183 -29.37 7.12 -21.78
C GLU A 183 -28.19 6.66 -20.94
N VAL A 184 -28.46 5.87 -19.90
CA VAL A 184 -27.43 5.31 -19.02
C VAL A 184 -26.48 4.41 -19.80
N THR A 185 -27.00 3.49 -20.61
CA THR A 185 -26.16 2.54 -21.39
C THR A 185 -25.22 3.28 -22.33
N ARG A 186 -25.71 4.33 -23.00
CA ARG A 186 -24.92 5.16 -23.93
C ARG A 186 -23.76 5.86 -23.23
N GLU A 187 -23.94 6.27 -21.98
CA GLU A 187 -22.91 7.02 -21.23
C GLU A 187 -22.01 6.12 -20.37
N ALA A 188 -22.54 5.02 -19.83
CA ALA A 188 -21.79 4.11 -18.97
C ALA A 188 -20.81 3.21 -19.74
N SER A 189 -20.97 3.05 -21.05
CA SER A 189 -20.15 2.17 -21.87
C SER A 189 -18.75 2.75 -22.11
N LEU A 190 -17.72 1.95 -21.85
CA LEU A 190 -16.36 2.28 -22.27
C LEU A 190 -16.29 2.29 -23.79
N ARG A 191 -15.66 3.31 -24.37
CA ARG A 191 -15.47 3.44 -25.82
C ARG A 191 -14.26 2.60 -26.28
N LEU A 192 -14.31 1.30 -26.02
CA LEU A 192 -13.29 0.32 -26.39
C LEU A 192 -13.92 -0.89 -27.09
N ASP A 193 -13.18 -1.47 -28.03
CA ASP A 193 -13.56 -2.73 -28.67
C ASP A 193 -12.97 -3.92 -27.91
N PHE A 194 -13.82 -4.64 -27.17
CA PHE A 194 -13.44 -5.85 -26.44
C PHE A 194 -13.55 -7.13 -27.30
N SER A 195 -13.63 -7.02 -28.63
CA SER A 195 -13.44 -8.15 -29.55
C SER A 195 -12.03 -8.76 -29.44
N SER A 196 -11.08 -7.98 -28.93
CA SER A 196 -9.73 -8.39 -28.56
C SER A 196 -9.37 -7.87 -27.17
N ALA A 197 -8.40 -8.50 -26.52
CA ALA A 197 -7.91 -8.06 -25.22
C ALA A 197 -7.26 -6.67 -25.33
N GLN A 198 -7.55 -5.81 -24.36
CA GLN A 198 -7.04 -4.44 -24.29
C GLN A 198 -5.98 -4.34 -23.21
N THR A 199 -5.02 -3.43 -23.36
CA THR A 199 -4.03 -3.18 -22.29
C THR A 199 -4.70 -2.52 -21.08
N ALA A 200 -4.21 -2.80 -19.87
CA ALA A 200 -4.72 -2.14 -18.66
C ALA A 200 -4.69 -0.59 -18.76
N PRO A 201 -3.61 0.06 -19.27
CA PRO A 201 -3.63 1.50 -19.54
C PRO A 201 -4.76 1.95 -20.44
N ALA A 202 -5.03 1.25 -21.55
CA ALA A 202 -6.10 1.64 -22.47
C ALA A 202 -7.47 1.60 -21.79
N ILE A 203 -7.74 0.57 -20.99
CA ILE A 203 -8.99 0.43 -20.22
C ILE A 203 -9.13 1.56 -19.19
N ILE A 204 -8.08 1.81 -18.40
CA ILE A 204 -8.09 2.84 -17.36
C ILE A 204 -8.31 4.23 -17.99
N LYS A 205 -7.59 4.57 -19.07
CA LYS A 205 -7.75 5.85 -19.79
C LYS A 205 -9.17 6.04 -20.33
N ALA A 206 -9.77 4.97 -20.87
CA ALA A 206 -11.14 5.02 -21.39
C ALA A 206 -12.20 5.18 -20.29
N ALA A 207 -11.88 4.80 -19.05
CA ALA A 207 -12.78 4.88 -17.91
C ALA A 207 -12.79 6.24 -17.20
N ILE A 208 -11.85 7.14 -17.55
CA ILE A 208 -11.74 8.44 -16.92
C ILE A 208 -12.68 9.45 -17.58
N THR A 209 -13.45 10.13 -16.73
CA THR A 209 -14.23 11.31 -17.11
C THR A 209 -13.56 12.57 -16.57
N TYR A 210 -13.34 13.56 -17.44
CA TYR A 210 -12.68 14.82 -17.08
C TYR A 210 -13.71 15.93 -16.95
N GLU A 211 -13.62 16.72 -15.88
CA GLU A 211 -14.34 18.00 -15.75
C GLU A 211 -13.80 19.04 -16.74
N ASP A 212 -12.48 18.99 -17.00
CA ASP A 212 -11.80 19.79 -18.01
C ASP A 212 -10.92 18.87 -18.87
N GLU A 213 -11.27 18.78 -20.15
CA GLU A 213 -10.64 17.89 -21.13
C GLU A 213 -9.14 18.17 -21.36
N SER A 214 -8.67 19.37 -21.00
CA SER A 214 -7.24 19.73 -21.09
C SER A 214 -6.34 18.86 -20.20
N PHE A 215 -6.90 18.19 -19.18
CA PHE A 215 -6.15 17.26 -18.32
C PHE A 215 -5.95 15.86 -18.93
N ARG A 216 -6.61 15.53 -20.05
CA ARG A 216 -6.55 14.17 -20.64
C ARG A 216 -5.12 13.71 -20.89
N MET A 217 -4.34 14.47 -21.67
CA MET A 217 -2.99 14.07 -22.07
C MET A 217 -2.09 13.83 -20.86
N LYS A 218 -2.22 14.69 -19.85
CA LYS A 218 -1.47 14.61 -18.59
C LYS A 218 -1.76 13.30 -17.85
N PHE A 219 -3.03 12.94 -17.66
CA PHE A 219 -3.40 11.69 -16.99
C PHE A 219 -3.09 10.46 -17.81
N GLU A 220 -3.23 10.53 -19.14
CA GLU A 220 -2.82 9.41 -20.01
C GLU A 220 -1.32 9.11 -19.88
N ASN A 221 -0.47 10.13 -19.77
CA ASN A 221 0.96 9.98 -19.50
C ASN A 221 1.21 9.36 -18.12
N ILE A 222 0.56 9.89 -17.08
CA ILE A 222 0.66 9.34 -15.71
C ILE A 222 0.32 7.84 -15.68
N ILE A 223 -0.75 7.42 -16.36
CA ILE A 223 -1.17 6.02 -16.39
C ILE A 223 -0.14 5.15 -17.11
N ASP A 224 0.42 5.63 -18.22
CA ASP A 224 1.47 4.90 -18.93
C ASP A 224 2.73 4.76 -18.09
N ASP A 225 3.14 5.84 -17.40
CA ASP A 225 4.33 5.85 -16.55
C ASP A 225 4.16 4.91 -15.35
N LEU A 226 3.01 4.96 -14.67
CA LEU A 226 2.69 4.03 -13.59
C LEU A 226 2.71 2.57 -14.08
N TYR A 227 2.11 2.28 -15.23
CA TYR A 227 2.08 0.91 -15.76
C TYR A 227 3.44 0.42 -16.27
N ASN A 228 4.35 1.36 -16.56
CA ASN A 228 5.74 1.05 -16.89
C ASN A 228 6.58 0.66 -15.66
N HIS A 229 6.05 0.84 -14.44
CA HIS A 229 6.66 0.32 -13.23
C HIS A 229 6.13 -1.11 -12.94
N PRO A 230 7.00 -2.14 -12.93
CA PRO A 230 6.58 -3.53 -12.74
C PRO A 230 5.84 -3.74 -11.42
N GLU A 231 6.19 -2.98 -10.39
CA GLU A 231 5.57 -3.07 -9.07
C GLU A 231 4.09 -2.66 -9.06
N PHE A 232 3.66 -1.76 -9.95
CA PHE A 232 2.27 -1.28 -9.98
C PHE A 232 1.37 -2.10 -10.91
N ARG A 233 1.93 -2.93 -11.79
CA ARG A 233 1.16 -3.73 -12.76
C ARG A 233 0.09 -4.61 -12.12
N PRO A 234 0.36 -5.41 -11.06
CA PRO A 234 -0.68 -6.25 -10.47
C PRO A 234 -1.91 -5.44 -10.02
N THR A 235 -1.67 -4.30 -9.37
CA THR A 235 -2.72 -3.39 -8.94
C THR A 235 -3.48 -2.82 -10.14
N MET A 236 -2.76 -2.31 -11.14
CA MET A 236 -3.39 -1.72 -12.34
C MET A 236 -4.15 -2.74 -13.20
N ASP A 237 -3.65 -3.97 -13.33
CA ASP A 237 -4.30 -5.06 -14.05
C ASP A 237 -5.61 -5.45 -13.36
N LEU A 238 -5.60 -5.59 -12.03
CA LEU A 238 -6.81 -5.88 -11.26
C LEU A 238 -7.84 -4.74 -11.38
N VAL A 239 -7.40 -3.50 -11.22
CA VAL A 239 -8.26 -2.31 -11.37
C VAL A 239 -8.86 -2.25 -12.77
N ALA A 240 -8.04 -2.41 -13.82
CA ALA A 240 -8.51 -2.47 -15.20
C ALA A 240 -9.51 -3.60 -15.41
N SER A 241 -9.32 -4.76 -14.77
CA SER A 241 -10.26 -5.89 -14.93
C SER A 241 -11.64 -5.55 -14.39
N SER A 242 -11.70 -4.84 -13.25
CA SER A 242 -12.96 -4.38 -12.67
C SER A 242 -13.66 -3.35 -13.57
N LEU A 243 -12.90 -2.51 -14.27
CA LEU A 243 -13.43 -1.45 -15.13
C LEU A 243 -14.18 -1.97 -16.37
N VAL A 244 -13.90 -3.21 -16.81
CA VAL A 244 -14.54 -3.82 -17.99
C VAL A 244 -16.02 -4.13 -17.74
N GLU A 245 -16.43 -4.30 -16.48
CA GLU A 245 -17.82 -4.62 -16.16
C GLU A 245 -18.80 -3.50 -16.58
N LYS A 246 -20.05 -3.90 -16.83
CA LYS A 246 -21.14 -2.96 -17.03
C LYS A 246 -21.67 -2.48 -15.69
N ARG A 247 -21.83 -1.16 -15.56
CA ARG A 247 -22.46 -0.55 -14.39
C ARG A 247 -23.97 -0.69 -14.52
N GLU A 248 -24.57 -1.50 -13.65
CA GLU A 248 -25.99 -1.89 -13.67
C GLU A 248 -26.56 -1.87 -12.24
N PRO A 249 -27.90 -1.88 -12.06
CA PRO A 249 -28.51 -1.99 -10.73
C PRO A 249 -27.98 -3.21 -9.96
N GLY A 250 -27.24 -2.95 -8.88
CA GLY A 250 -26.63 -4.00 -8.05
C GLY A 250 -25.19 -4.37 -8.43
N ASN A 251 -24.69 -3.91 -9.58
CA ASN A 251 -23.27 -3.98 -9.94
C ASN A 251 -22.69 -2.58 -10.17
N LYS A 252 -22.08 -2.01 -9.13
CA LYS A 252 -21.48 -0.68 -9.19
C LYS A 252 -20.04 -0.79 -9.65
N VAL A 253 -19.83 -0.82 -10.95
CA VAL A 253 -18.49 -0.85 -11.53
C VAL A 253 -17.76 0.46 -11.28
N ILE A 254 -16.47 0.40 -10.97
CA ILE A 254 -15.71 1.62 -10.67
C ILE A 254 -15.78 2.66 -11.80
N ARG A 255 -15.90 3.93 -11.45
CA ARG A 255 -15.77 5.07 -12.37
C ARG A 255 -14.78 6.08 -11.81
N ILE A 256 -14.01 6.69 -12.69
CA ILE A 256 -12.92 7.60 -12.32
C ILE A 256 -13.24 9.00 -12.84
N PHE A 257 -13.16 10.00 -11.97
CA PHE A 257 -13.42 11.39 -12.30
C PHE A 257 -12.23 12.28 -11.95
N ILE A 258 -11.88 13.18 -12.87
CA ILE A 258 -10.84 14.19 -12.65
C ILE A 258 -11.51 15.57 -12.54
N ALA A 259 -11.36 16.21 -11.38
CA ALA A 259 -11.87 17.55 -11.14
C ALA A 259 -10.96 18.59 -11.80
N ALA A 260 -11.52 19.73 -12.19
CA ALA A 260 -10.75 20.83 -12.74
C ALA A 260 -9.91 21.57 -11.68
N ALA A 261 -10.35 21.51 -10.43
CA ALA A 261 -9.67 22.07 -9.27
C ALA A 261 -8.54 21.15 -8.75
N ASP A 262 -7.82 21.62 -7.73
CA ASP A 262 -6.79 20.82 -7.05
C ASP A 262 -7.39 19.79 -6.09
N ASN A 263 -8.65 20.00 -5.69
CA ASN A 263 -9.44 19.16 -4.82
C ASN A 263 -10.73 18.71 -5.53
N ILE A 264 -11.47 17.81 -4.88
CA ILE A 264 -12.66 17.17 -5.48
C ILE A 264 -13.99 17.80 -5.07
N SER A 265 -13.99 18.95 -4.37
CA SER A 265 -15.23 19.54 -3.85
C SER A 265 -16.20 19.98 -4.95
N GLY A 266 -15.69 20.18 -6.17
CA GLY A 266 -16.51 20.43 -7.36
C GLY A 266 -17.30 19.18 -7.80
N LEU A 267 -16.74 17.99 -7.60
CA LEU A 267 -17.35 16.71 -8.02
C LEU A 267 -18.27 16.11 -6.96
N THR A 268 -18.04 16.41 -5.67
CA THR A 268 -18.85 15.87 -4.57
C THR A 268 -18.88 16.83 -3.39
N PRO A 269 -20.04 17.03 -2.74
CA PRO A 269 -20.13 17.81 -1.51
C PRO A 269 -19.63 17.03 -0.28
N LYS A 270 -19.41 15.71 -0.41
CA LYS A 270 -19.05 14.82 0.71
C LYS A 270 -17.58 14.90 1.11
N SER A 271 -16.72 15.43 0.24
CA SER A 271 -15.28 15.47 0.44
C SER A 271 -14.67 16.74 -0.13
N SER A 272 -13.70 17.29 0.59
CA SER A 272 -12.82 18.37 0.13
C SER A 272 -11.38 17.90 -0.03
N GLY A 273 -11.17 16.58 -0.12
CA GLY A 273 -9.85 15.99 -0.28
C GLY A 273 -9.25 16.25 -1.67
N PHE A 274 -7.98 15.89 -1.83
CA PHE A 274 -7.31 15.94 -3.14
C PHE A 274 -7.59 14.69 -4.01
N GLY A 275 -8.04 13.62 -3.37
CA GLY A 275 -8.55 12.41 -3.97
C GLY A 275 -9.49 11.72 -3.00
N ASP A 276 -10.41 10.92 -3.51
CA ASP A 276 -11.19 9.97 -2.71
C ASP A 276 -11.55 8.72 -3.52
N TYR A 277 -11.82 7.65 -2.79
CA TYR A 277 -12.47 6.46 -3.29
C TYR A 277 -13.71 6.18 -2.41
N ASP A 278 -14.89 6.42 -2.96
CA ASP A 278 -16.16 6.06 -2.31
C ASP A 278 -16.46 4.59 -2.61
N THR A 279 -16.22 3.74 -1.62
CA THR A 279 -16.36 2.28 -1.74
C THR A 279 -17.80 1.80 -1.79
N GLN A 280 -18.75 2.62 -1.32
CA GLN A 280 -20.18 2.28 -1.38
C GLN A 280 -20.74 2.50 -2.79
N GLU A 281 -20.22 3.50 -3.48
CA GLU A 281 -20.64 3.85 -4.84
C GLU A 281 -19.67 3.38 -5.93
N ASN A 282 -18.49 2.87 -5.54
CA ASN A 282 -17.37 2.56 -6.41
C ASN A 282 -17.03 3.73 -7.33
N VAL A 283 -16.71 4.88 -6.75
CA VAL A 283 -16.34 6.08 -7.49
C VAL A 283 -15.02 6.61 -6.96
N LEU A 284 -14.06 6.79 -7.85
CA LEU A 284 -12.77 7.38 -7.56
C LEU A 284 -12.72 8.78 -8.14
N ARG A 285 -12.27 9.75 -7.34
CA ARG A 285 -12.15 11.15 -7.75
C ARG A 285 -10.77 11.67 -7.45
N LEU A 286 -10.25 12.53 -8.31
CA LEU A 286 -8.94 13.16 -8.14
C LEU A 286 -9.02 14.63 -8.57
N GLY A 287 -8.37 15.53 -7.84
CA GLY A 287 -8.16 16.90 -8.30
C GLY A 287 -7.12 16.94 -9.41
N GLY A 288 -7.39 17.58 -10.55
CA GLY A 288 -6.55 17.51 -11.76
C GLY A 288 -5.43 18.57 -11.85
N SER A 289 -5.54 19.68 -11.11
CA SER A 289 -4.63 20.83 -11.28
C SER A 289 -3.31 20.77 -10.49
N ARG A 290 -3.01 19.63 -9.84
CA ARG A 290 -1.79 19.44 -9.05
C ARG A 290 -0.59 19.02 -9.91
N ASP A 291 0.61 19.00 -9.34
CA ASP A 291 1.81 18.49 -10.00
C ASP A 291 1.67 17.02 -10.43
N GLU A 292 2.22 16.65 -11.61
CA GLU A 292 2.07 15.30 -12.18
C GLU A 292 2.54 14.19 -11.26
N LYS A 293 3.66 14.39 -10.55
CA LYS A 293 4.19 13.40 -9.60
C LYS A 293 3.25 13.20 -8.42
N ILE A 294 2.64 14.29 -7.95
CA ILE A 294 1.65 14.25 -6.88
C ILE A 294 0.37 13.56 -7.33
N LEU A 295 -0.08 13.82 -8.57
CA LEU A 295 -1.24 13.16 -9.16
C LEU A 295 -1.01 11.66 -9.34
N ALA A 296 0.14 11.26 -9.88
CA ALA A 296 0.52 9.86 -10.03
C ALA A 296 0.54 9.14 -8.66
N GLY A 297 1.12 9.78 -7.63
CA GLY A 297 1.13 9.24 -6.28
C GLY A 297 -0.26 9.14 -5.65
N THR A 298 -1.16 10.08 -5.95
CA THR A 298 -2.56 10.03 -5.48
C THR A 298 -3.36 8.97 -6.24
N LEU A 299 -3.18 8.85 -7.56
CA LEU A 299 -3.87 7.85 -8.37
C LEU A 299 -3.52 6.42 -7.92
N ILE A 300 -2.23 6.11 -7.73
CA ILE A 300 -1.83 4.76 -7.28
C ILE A 300 -2.26 4.46 -5.84
N HIS A 301 -2.34 5.49 -4.98
CA HIS A 301 -2.88 5.38 -3.62
C HIS A 301 -4.34 4.91 -3.66
N GLU A 302 -5.20 5.60 -4.42
CA GLU A 302 -6.60 5.23 -4.56
C GLU A 302 -6.80 3.89 -5.30
N PHE A 303 -5.96 3.58 -6.29
CA PHE A 303 -5.98 2.26 -6.95
C PHE A 303 -5.59 1.13 -6.00
N THR A 304 -4.72 1.38 -5.04
CA THR A 304 -4.35 0.38 -4.03
C THR A 304 -5.50 0.15 -3.05
N HIS A 305 -6.28 1.18 -2.70
CA HIS A 305 -7.53 1.01 -1.96
C HIS A 305 -8.51 0.10 -2.71
N LEU A 306 -8.75 0.38 -4.00
CA LEU A 306 -9.61 -0.45 -4.82
C LEU A 306 -9.10 -1.89 -4.94
N ALA A 307 -7.80 -2.08 -5.19
CA ALA A 307 -7.22 -3.41 -5.33
C ALA A 307 -7.37 -4.25 -4.04
N ALA A 308 -7.21 -3.62 -2.87
CA ALA A 308 -7.49 -4.27 -1.60
C ALA A 308 -8.98 -4.65 -1.47
N GLN A 309 -9.90 -3.74 -1.82
CA GLN A 309 -11.33 -4.02 -1.81
C GLN A 309 -11.71 -5.19 -2.74
N LEU A 310 -11.14 -5.24 -3.95
CA LEU A 310 -11.38 -6.32 -4.93
C LEU A 310 -10.78 -7.66 -4.48
N THR A 311 -9.63 -7.64 -3.81
CA THR A 311 -8.90 -8.85 -3.40
C THR A 311 -9.47 -9.47 -2.12
N TYR A 312 -9.83 -8.63 -1.14
CA TYR A 312 -10.19 -9.08 0.21
C TYR A 312 -11.64 -8.83 0.60
N GLY A 313 -12.41 -8.11 -0.22
CA GLY A 313 -13.77 -7.65 0.12
C GLY A 313 -13.78 -6.69 1.32
N ASN A 314 -12.62 -6.08 1.60
CA ASN A 314 -12.42 -5.18 2.72
C ASN A 314 -11.66 -3.96 2.22
N ASP A 315 -12.27 -2.80 2.43
CA ASP A 315 -11.70 -1.56 1.98
C ASP A 315 -10.39 -1.42 2.74
N THR A 316 -9.28 -1.36 2.01
CA THR A 316 -7.94 -0.97 2.49
C THR A 316 -7.16 -1.91 3.43
N ILE A 317 -7.77 -3.01 3.91
CA ILE A 317 -7.13 -3.95 4.83
C ILE A 317 -6.75 -5.22 4.05
N PRO A 318 -5.45 -5.61 4.02
CA PRO A 318 -4.96 -6.70 3.16
C PRO A 318 -5.24 -8.10 3.75
N TYR A 319 -6.46 -8.30 4.26
CA TYR A 319 -6.98 -9.58 4.74
C TYR A 319 -8.51 -9.53 4.88
N PRO A 320 -9.21 -10.68 4.73
CA PRO A 320 -10.66 -10.74 4.83
C PRO A 320 -11.19 -10.29 6.20
N ARG A 321 -12.37 -9.67 6.21
CA ARG A 321 -13.04 -9.27 7.45
C ARG A 321 -13.45 -10.50 8.25
N ARG A 322 -12.88 -10.68 9.44
CA ARG A 322 -13.20 -11.81 10.34
C ARG A 322 -14.28 -11.45 11.36
N GLN A 323 -14.96 -12.48 11.88
CA GLN A 323 -15.75 -12.31 13.09
C GLN A 323 -14.82 -11.90 14.25
N PRO A 324 -15.27 -11.02 15.18
CA PRO A 324 -14.42 -10.51 16.27
C PRO A 324 -13.79 -11.60 17.15
N THR A 325 -14.39 -12.79 17.18
CA THR A 325 -13.97 -13.94 18.01
C THR A 325 -13.03 -14.92 17.32
N ALA A 326 -12.89 -14.86 15.99
CA ALA A 326 -11.97 -15.75 15.26
C ALA A 326 -10.51 -15.33 15.52
N PRO A 327 -9.53 -16.24 15.53
CA PRO A 327 -8.11 -15.84 15.62
C PRO A 327 -7.68 -15.01 14.40
N PRO A 328 -6.65 -14.15 14.52
CA PRO A 328 -6.07 -13.42 13.39
C PRO A 328 -5.59 -14.36 12.28
N SER A 329 -5.72 -13.95 11.02
CA SER A 329 -5.11 -14.67 9.91
C SER A 329 -3.59 -14.46 9.88
N ASN A 330 -2.86 -15.33 9.16
CA ASN A 330 -1.42 -15.14 8.96
C ASN A 330 -1.12 -13.80 8.27
N GLN A 331 -1.94 -13.40 7.30
CA GLN A 331 -1.84 -12.11 6.61
C GLN A 331 -2.01 -10.93 7.57
N GLU A 332 -2.99 -10.98 8.47
CA GLU A 332 -3.20 -9.96 9.49
C GLU A 332 -1.98 -9.82 10.41
N ILE A 333 -1.43 -10.95 10.86
CA ILE A 333 -0.22 -10.97 11.71
C ILE A 333 0.97 -10.36 10.96
N LEU A 334 1.19 -10.76 9.71
CA LEU A 334 2.28 -10.23 8.88
C LEU A 334 2.14 -8.73 8.64
N TYR A 335 0.93 -8.26 8.34
CA TYR A 335 0.67 -6.84 8.09
C TYR A 335 0.88 -5.99 9.35
N LYS A 336 0.28 -6.41 10.47
CA LYS A 336 0.40 -5.71 11.76
C LYS A 336 1.86 -5.65 12.21
N ARG A 337 2.58 -6.76 12.06
CA ARG A 337 4.02 -6.79 12.32
C ARG A 337 4.80 -5.83 11.42
N ALA A 338 4.48 -5.77 10.13
CA ALA A 338 5.14 -4.84 9.21
C ALA A 338 4.91 -3.37 9.59
N ILE A 339 3.70 -3.03 10.04
CA ILE A 339 3.38 -1.71 10.60
C ILE A 339 4.24 -1.44 11.85
N ASP A 340 4.20 -2.33 12.83
CA ASP A 340 4.92 -2.16 14.10
C ASP A 340 6.43 -2.05 13.89
N ASP A 341 7.00 -2.91 13.04
CA ASP A 341 8.42 -2.89 12.69
C ASP A 341 8.79 -1.57 11.98
N THR A 342 7.92 -1.05 11.10
CA THR A 342 8.16 0.25 10.44
C THR A 342 8.11 1.41 11.43
N VAL A 343 7.12 1.43 12.34
CA VAL A 343 7.02 2.46 13.39
C VAL A 343 8.22 2.42 14.33
N ASN A 344 8.67 1.22 14.72
CA ASN A 344 9.86 1.03 15.56
C ASN A 344 11.15 1.50 14.86
N LEU A 345 11.29 1.23 13.57
CA LEU A 345 12.41 1.74 12.77
C LEU A 345 12.43 3.27 12.70
N SER A 346 11.26 3.90 12.53
CA SER A 346 11.13 5.35 12.50
C SER A 346 11.42 6.01 13.86
N THR A 347 10.97 5.42 14.96
CA THR A 347 11.11 5.98 16.32
C THR A 347 12.51 5.76 16.92
N SER A 348 13.20 4.68 16.56
CA SER A 348 14.52 4.35 17.10
C SER A 348 15.68 5.21 16.56
N ARG A 349 15.49 5.91 15.44
CA ARG A 349 16.50 6.82 14.87
C ARG A 349 16.32 8.24 15.39
N LEU A 350 17.05 8.57 16.46
CA LEU A 350 17.00 9.86 17.16
C LEU A 350 17.41 11.09 16.34
N PHE A 351 17.93 10.93 15.12
CA PHE A 351 18.32 12.03 14.24
C PHE A 351 17.89 11.74 12.80
N VAL A 352 16.83 12.44 12.35
CA VAL A 352 16.45 12.52 10.93
C VAL A 352 17.00 13.85 10.42
N SER A 353 18.22 13.85 9.86
CA SER A 353 18.89 15.09 9.45
C SER A 353 18.50 15.55 8.05
N GLU A 354 17.89 14.69 7.23
CA GLU A 354 17.56 15.01 5.84
C GLU A 354 16.08 15.36 5.64
N ALA A 355 15.82 16.45 4.91
CA ALA A 355 14.48 16.94 4.62
C ALA A 355 13.61 15.90 3.88
N MET A 356 14.22 15.04 3.05
CA MET A 356 13.52 13.95 2.36
C MET A 356 13.05 12.88 3.34
N GLU A 357 13.90 12.47 4.28
CA GLU A 357 13.53 11.48 5.29
C GLU A 357 12.41 11.98 6.21
N MET A 358 12.38 13.28 6.53
CA MET A 358 11.27 13.88 7.27
C MET A 358 9.94 13.78 6.51
N LYS A 359 9.95 14.08 5.21
CA LYS A 359 8.76 13.97 4.34
C LYS A 359 8.28 12.53 4.23
N LEU A 360 9.20 11.59 4.11
CA LEU A 360 8.89 10.17 4.04
C LEU A 360 8.31 9.66 5.37
N ASN A 361 8.92 10.03 6.50
CA ASN A 361 8.41 9.67 7.82
C ASN A 361 7.03 10.31 8.08
N ALA A 362 6.82 11.54 7.60
CA ALA A 362 5.52 12.18 7.68
C ALA A 362 4.43 11.41 6.91
N LEU A 363 4.77 10.89 5.72
CA LEU A 363 3.86 10.11 4.90
C LEU A 363 3.58 8.72 5.51
N LEU A 364 4.62 7.99 5.92
CA LEU A 364 4.51 6.61 6.41
C LEU A 364 4.04 6.50 7.86
N VAL A 365 4.30 7.49 8.71
CA VAL A 365 4.04 7.42 10.17
C VAL A 365 3.18 8.57 10.67
N SER A 366 3.58 9.83 10.47
CA SER A 366 2.87 10.96 11.10
C SER A 366 1.44 11.14 10.58
N ARG A 367 1.18 10.88 9.30
CA ARG A 367 -0.19 10.85 8.74
C ARG A 367 -1.06 9.79 9.45
N MET A 368 -0.46 8.66 9.85
CA MET A 368 -1.16 7.57 10.53
C MET A 368 -1.48 7.91 11.98
N GLU A 369 -0.60 8.62 12.68
CA GLU A 369 -0.88 9.13 14.03
C GLU A 369 -2.03 10.14 14.04
N SER A 370 -2.15 10.97 12.99
CA SER A 370 -3.31 11.85 12.80
C SER A 370 -4.60 11.05 12.64
N TYR A 371 -4.59 9.95 11.89
CA TYR A 371 -5.74 9.06 11.78
C TYR A 371 -6.08 8.35 13.10
N ARG A 372 -5.08 7.86 13.85
CA ARG A 372 -5.30 7.29 15.20
C ARG A 372 -5.91 8.31 16.16
N SER A 373 -5.46 9.56 16.08
CA SER A 373 -6.04 10.65 16.88
C SER A 373 -7.51 10.91 16.50
N LYS A 374 -7.84 10.84 15.19
CA LYS A 374 -9.22 10.93 14.71
C LYS A 374 -10.07 9.74 15.18
N GLU A 375 -9.56 8.51 15.12
CA GLU A 375 -10.23 7.32 15.65
C GLU A 375 -10.58 7.50 17.12
N GLN A 376 -9.61 7.92 17.95
CA GLN A 376 -9.82 8.19 19.37
C GLN A 376 -10.87 9.28 19.60
N SER A 377 -10.78 10.41 18.88
CA SER A 377 -11.75 11.51 19.00
C SER A 377 -13.18 11.11 18.63
N ARG A 378 -13.33 10.13 17.73
CA ARG A 378 -14.62 9.62 17.24
C ARG A 378 -15.07 8.34 17.95
N SER A 379 -14.32 7.88 18.95
CA SER A 379 -14.56 6.60 19.64
C SER A 379 -14.67 5.41 18.68
N LEU A 380 -13.91 5.43 17.58
CA LEU A 380 -13.82 4.31 16.63
C LEU A 380 -12.86 3.25 17.16
N PRO A 381 -13.05 1.96 16.81
CA PRO A 381 -12.08 0.92 17.12
C PRO A 381 -10.68 1.28 16.58
N PRO A 382 -9.59 0.99 17.33
CA PRO A 382 -8.23 1.27 16.86
C PRO A 382 -7.95 0.61 15.51
N GLY A 383 -7.33 1.35 14.59
CA GLY A 383 -6.97 0.86 13.26
C GLY A 383 -8.05 1.05 12.19
N THR A 384 -9.27 1.46 12.57
CA THR A 384 -10.39 1.68 11.62
C THR A 384 -10.06 2.64 10.48
N LEU A 385 -9.27 3.69 10.75
CA LEU A 385 -8.84 4.70 9.78
C LEU A 385 -7.35 4.58 9.44
N SER A 386 -6.52 4.17 10.40
CA SER A 386 -5.07 4.22 10.30
C SER A 386 -4.43 2.99 9.65
N ASP A 387 -4.91 1.77 9.93
CA ASP A 387 -4.41 0.57 9.25
C ASP A 387 -4.62 0.59 7.73
N PRO A 388 -5.79 1.03 7.21
CA PRO A 388 -6.00 1.30 5.79
C PRO A 388 -4.85 2.00 5.07
N GLU A 389 -4.31 2.99 5.75
CA GLU A 389 -3.56 4.06 5.12
C GLU A 389 -2.06 3.75 5.07
N TYR A 390 -1.59 2.80 5.89
CA TYR A 390 -0.21 2.28 5.80
C TYR A 390 0.04 1.56 4.46
N LEU A 391 -0.91 0.73 4.01
CA LEU A 391 -0.79 -0.05 2.77
C LEU A 391 -0.64 0.87 1.56
N VAL A 392 -1.52 1.85 1.43
CA VAL A 392 -1.58 2.78 0.29
C VAL A 392 -0.52 3.87 0.33
N SER A 393 0.08 4.14 1.50
CA SER A 393 1.19 5.10 1.63
C SER A 393 2.48 4.58 1.01
N VAL A 394 2.68 3.26 0.91
CA VAL A 394 3.87 2.65 0.28
C VAL A 394 3.96 2.99 -1.21
N PRO A 395 2.99 2.63 -2.08
CA PRO A 395 3.07 2.95 -3.50
C PRO A 395 3.04 4.47 -3.75
N GLN A 396 2.32 5.23 -2.92
CA GLN A 396 2.35 6.70 -2.98
C GLN A 396 3.78 7.24 -2.71
N ALA A 397 4.47 6.69 -1.71
CA ALA A 397 5.84 7.08 -1.38
C ALA A 397 6.83 6.71 -2.50
N MET A 398 6.65 5.53 -3.13
CA MET A 398 7.46 5.09 -4.27
C MET A 398 7.39 6.10 -5.42
N VAL A 399 6.18 6.57 -5.75
CA VAL A 399 6.00 7.59 -6.81
C VAL A 399 6.58 8.94 -6.40
N LEU A 400 6.32 9.41 -5.17
CA LEU A 400 6.71 10.76 -4.72
C LEU A 400 8.21 10.93 -4.46
N TYR A 401 8.89 9.88 -3.99
CA TYR A 401 10.27 9.97 -3.53
C TYR A 401 11.24 9.07 -4.31
N GLY A 402 10.76 8.45 -5.39
CA GLY A 402 11.58 7.66 -6.30
C GLY A 402 11.62 6.19 -5.92
N ASN A 403 12.13 5.41 -6.87
CA ASN A 403 12.20 3.97 -6.74
C ASN A 403 13.18 3.52 -5.65
N ILE A 404 12.93 2.29 -5.25
CA ILE A 404 13.59 1.48 -4.25
C ILE A 404 15.14 1.48 -4.35
N ARG A 405 15.75 1.84 -5.49
CA ARG A 405 17.21 1.82 -5.69
C ARG A 405 17.69 2.88 -6.68
N GLU A 406 18.43 3.87 -6.20
CA GLU A 406 19.25 4.76 -7.05
C GLU A 406 20.75 4.36 -7.03
N SER A 407 21.15 3.37 -6.23
CA SER A 407 22.49 2.77 -6.27
C SER A 407 22.53 1.44 -5.50
N ALA A 408 23.72 0.87 -5.27
CA ALA A 408 23.92 -0.30 -4.39
C ALA A 408 23.47 -0.06 -2.92
N THR A 409 23.09 1.17 -2.55
CA THR A 409 22.49 1.50 -1.26
C THR A 409 20.97 1.38 -1.30
N LEU A 410 20.38 0.79 -0.26
CA LEU A 410 18.93 0.84 0.00
C LEU A 410 18.43 2.29 -0.17
N SER A 411 17.34 2.49 -0.92
CA SER A 411 16.70 3.81 -0.98
C SER A 411 16.31 4.30 0.41
N ALA A 412 16.12 5.62 0.55
CA ALA A 412 15.53 6.19 1.77
C ALA A 412 14.18 5.52 2.11
N LEU A 413 13.40 5.16 1.09
CA LEU A 413 12.15 4.41 1.24
C LEU A 413 12.36 3.02 1.85
N GLU A 414 13.27 2.20 1.32
CA GLU A 414 13.55 0.87 1.90
C GLU A 414 14.20 0.96 3.29
N SER A 415 15.06 1.96 3.52
CA SER A 415 15.73 2.16 4.82
C SER A 415 14.75 2.53 5.94
N ARG A 416 13.64 3.19 5.61
CA ARG A 416 12.65 3.69 6.58
C ARG A 416 11.37 2.86 6.62
N GLY A 417 10.87 2.45 5.46
CA GLY A 417 9.63 1.69 5.29
C GLY A 417 9.85 0.23 4.94
N GLY A 418 11.08 -0.29 5.01
CA GLY A 418 11.47 -1.63 4.54
C GLY A 418 10.46 -2.75 4.86
N PRO A 419 9.99 -2.91 6.12
CA PRO A 419 9.01 -3.93 6.45
C PRO A 419 7.69 -3.79 5.67
N LEU A 420 7.12 -2.57 5.59
CA LEU A 420 5.90 -2.30 4.84
C LEU A 420 6.11 -2.39 3.32
N VAL A 421 7.26 -1.96 2.81
CA VAL A 421 7.64 -2.10 1.39
C VAL A 421 7.71 -3.60 1.02
N SER A 422 8.34 -4.41 1.87
CA SER A 422 8.39 -5.85 1.69
C SER A 422 7.02 -6.51 1.80
N PHE A 423 6.18 -6.11 2.75
CA PHE A 423 4.81 -6.63 2.82
C PHE A 423 4.02 -6.30 1.55
N TRP A 424 4.06 -5.04 1.12
CA TRP A 424 3.30 -4.59 -0.06
C TRP A 424 3.77 -5.32 -1.33
N ARG A 425 5.08 -5.47 -1.50
CA ARG A 425 5.66 -6.16 -2.66
C ARG A 425 5.45 -7.67 -2.58
N ASP A 426 5.89 -8.29 -1.49
CA ASP A 426 6.10 -9.74 -1.41
C ASP A 426 4.84 -10.49 -0.94
N VAL A 427 3.84 -9.80 -0.38
CA VAL A 427 2.56 -10.40 0.08
C VAL A 427 1.38 -9.81 -0.68
N PHE A 428 1.13 -8.50 -0.53
CA PHE A 428 -0.07 -7.87 -1.10
C PHE A 428 -0.12 -7.97 -2.62
N ASN A 429 0.95 -7.59 -3.32
CA ASN A 429 0.98 -7.66 -4.78
C ASN A 429 0.86 -9.08 -5.33
N VAL A 430 1.34 -10.10 -4.60
CA VAL A 430 1.16 -11.50 -4.98
C VAL A 430 -0.30 -11.90 -4.88
N GLU A 431 -0.98 -11.51 -3.79
CA GLU A 431 -2.39 -11.81 -3.59
C GLU A 431 -3.29 -11.03 -4.56
N VAL A 432 -2.95 -9.77 -4.86
CA VAL A 432 -3.60 -8.95 -5.90
C VAL A 432 -3.42 -9.58 -7.28
N GLN A 433 -2.21 -10.02 -7.62
CA GLN A 433 -1.96 -10.72 -8.87
C GLN A 433 -2.79 -12.00 -8.93
N ALA A 434 -2.83 -12.78 -7.85
CA ALA A 434 -3.67 -13.97 -7.78
C ALA A 434 -5.15 -13.62 -7.99
N ALA A 435 -5.68 -12.59 -7.34
CA ALA A 435 -7.06 -12.14 -7.53
C ALA A 435 -7.34 -11.77 -9.01
N PHE A 436 -6.42 -11.06 -9.66
CA PHE A 436 -6.51 -10.77 -11.09
C PHE A 436 -6.51 -12.05 -11.94
N MET A 437 -5.62 -13.00 -11.63
CA MET A 437 -5.53 -14.26 -12.37
C MET A 437 -6.80 -15.11 -12.28
N HIS A 438 -7.54 -15.01 -11.17
CA HIS A 438 -8.82 -15.68 -10.96
C HIS A 438 -10.03 -14.88 -11.45
N SER A 439 -9.86 -13.61 -11.82
CA SER A 439 -10.94 -12.78 -12.33
C SER A 439 -11.48 -13.34 -13.66
N PRO A 440 -12.81 -13.53 -13.82
CA PRO A 440 -13.40 -13.97 -15.08
C PRO A 440 -13.20 -12.95 -16.23
N LEU A 441 -12.81 -11.72 -15.89
CA LEU A 441 -12.60 -10.61 -16.82
C LEU A 441 -11.16 -10.48 -17.29
N ARG A 442 -10.22 -11.26 -16.71
CA ARG A 442 -8.82 -11.28 -17.14
C ARG A 442 -8.66 -11.47 -18.65
N LYS A 443 -9.54 -12.24 -19.29
CA LYS A 443 -9.52 -12.49 -20.75
C LYS A 443 -9.64 -11.22 -21.60
N PHE A 444 -10.12 -10.12 -21.03
CA PHE A 444 -10.23 -8.82 -21.70
C PHE A 444 -8.97 -7.97 -21.53
N ILE A 445 -7.96 -8.45 -20.79
CA ILE A 445 -6.75 -7.71 -20.44
C ILE A 445 -5.52 -8.36 -21.06
N ASP A 446 -4.84 -7.61 -21.92
CA ASP A 446 -3.52 -7.97 -22.42
C ASP A 446 -2.44 -7.51 -21.43
N THR A 447 -1.82 -8.50 -20.79
CA THR A 447 -0.71 -8.30 -19.84
C THR A 447 0.65 -8.41 -20.52
N ASN A 448 0.72 -8.77 -21.81
CA ASN A 448 1.97 -8.92 -22.56
C ASN A 448 2.49 -7.57 -23.11
N VAL A 449 2.34 -6.51 -22.34
CA VAL A 449 2.81 -5.17 -22.72
C VAL A 449 4.30 -5.07 -22.38
N PRO A 450 5.19 -4.91 -23.37
CA PRO A 450 6.60 -4.68 -23.08
C PRO A 450 6.76 -3.38 -22.30
N PHE A 451 7.73 -3.32 -21.41
CA PHE A 451 8.11 -2.05 -20.81
C PHE A 451 8.53 -1.09 -21.92
N ARG A 452 8.05 0.17 -21.85
CA ARG A 452 8.60 1.21 -22.71
C ARG A 452 10.09 1.25 -22.45
N PRO A 453 10.93 1.24 -23.51
CA PRO A 453 12.29 1.68 -23.36
C PRO A 453 12.19 3.15 -22.97
N VAL A 454 12.11 3.42 -21.67
CA VAL A 454 12.38 4.75 -21.17
C VAL A 454 13.82 5.04 -21.64
N ASP A 455 14.19 6.29 -21.83
CA ASP A 455 15.60 6.67 -21.81
C ASP A 455 16.29 6.33 -20.46
N PHE A 456 15.68 5.48 -19.62
CA PHE A 456 16.40 4.46 -18.87
C PHE A 456 17.43 3.82 -19.80
N GLN A 457 18.69 4.21 -19.58
CA GLN A 457 19.70 3.17 -19.47
C GLN A 457 19.07 2.05 -18.64
N PRO A 458 18.82 0.85 -19.21
CA PRO A 458 18.07 -0.22 -18.54
C PRO A 458 18.67 -0.31 -17.16
N PRO A 459 17.89 -0.01 -16.09
CA PRO A 459 18.38 0.59 -14.84
C PRO A 459 19.71 -0.05 -14.63
N GLU A 460 20.79 0.71 -14.92
CA GLU A 460 22.08 0.11 -15.25
C GLU A 460 22.18 -1.09 -14.34
N ILE A 461 22.17 -2.34 -14.85
CA ILE A 461 22.10 -3.51 -13.94
C ILE A 461 23.45 -3.59 -13.17
N LEU A 462 24.00 -2.47 -12.68
CA LEU A 462 24.31 -2.27 -11.28
C LEU A 462 23.23 -3.00 -10.45
N THR A 463 23.41 -4.24 -10.11
CA THR A 463 24.65 -4.69 -9.54
C THR A 463 24.57 -6.20 -9.43
N VAL A 464 25.73 -6.73 -9.16
CA VAL A 464 25.89 -7.92 -8.37
C VAL A 464 25.24 -7.67 -7.01
N ASN A 465 23.91 -7.72 -6.94
CA ASN A 465 23.19 -7.38 -5.73
C ASN A 465 23.59 -8.39 -4.67
N THR A 466 24.31 -7.93 -3.65
CA THR A 466 24.73 -8.70 -2.50
C THR A 466 23.56 -9.51 -1.97
N ASP A 467 22.35 -8.96 -1.92
CA ASP A 467 21.14 -9.68 -1.47
C ASP A 467 20.73 -10.82 -2.40
N MET A 468 20.93 -10.72 -3.71
CA MET A 468 20.54 -11.78 -4.66
C MET A 468 21.55 -12.90 -4.70
N ILE A 469 22.85 -12.60 -4.57
CA ILE A 469 23.84 -13.64 -4.30
C ILE A 469 23.60 -14.21 -2.89
N THR A 470 23.21 -13.40 -1.90
CA THR A 470 22.83 -13.88 -0.55
C THR A 470 21.71 -14.87 -0.64
N ARG A 471 20.62 -14.52 -1.32
CA ARG A 471 19.47 -15.40 -1.53
C ARG A 471 19.87 -16.65 -2.30
N PHE A 472 20.62 -16.53 -3.41
CA PHE A 472 21.12 -17.69 -4.17
C PHE A 472 21.94 -18.65 -3.30
N VAL A 473 22.91 -18.12 -2.54
CA VAL A 473 23.79 -18.90 -1.66
C VAL A 473 23.00 -19.52 -0.50
N CYS A 474 22.03 -18.78 0.05
CA CYS A 474 21.22 -19.26 1.16
C CYS A 474 20.21 -20.34 0.74
N GLU A 475 19.48 -20.12 -0.36
CA GLU A 475 18.48 -21.05 -0.91
C GLU A 475 19.08 -22.41 -1.27
N ARG A 476 20.33 -22.44 -1.72
CA ARG A 476 20.98 -23.67 -2.19
C ARG A 476 21.37 -24.64 -1.07
N ARG A 477 21.47 -24.18 0.19
CA ARG A 477 22.13 -24.95 1.26
C ARG A 477 21.51 -24.90 2.64
N PHE A 478 20.58 -23.97 2.91
CA PHE A 478 20.06 -23.86 4.25
C PHE A 478 18.77 -24.63 4.54
N ASP A 479 18.01 -25.06 3.52
CA ASP A 479 16.58 -25.37 3.70
C ASP A 479 15.85 -24.25 4.48
N LEU A 480 16.45 -23.04 4.51
CA LEU A 480 15.82 -21.84 5.00
C LEU A 480 14.84 -21.52 3.90
N ALA A 481 13.62 -21.99 4.08
CA ALA A 481 12.45 -21.23 3.69
C ALA A 481 12.60 -19.84 4.34
N TYR A 482 13.37 -18.96 3.70
CA TYR A 482 13.05 -17.54 3.74
C TYR A 482 11.57 -17.51 3.36
N GLY A 483 10.71 -17.24 4.36
CA GLY A 483 9.30 -17.64 4.43
C GLY A 483 8.41 -17.11 3.31
N GLY A 484 8.68 -17.58 2.11
CA GLY A 484 8.05 -17.34 0.85
C GLY A 484 8.63 -18.42 -0.05
N GLU A 485 7.97 -19.58 -0.08
CA GLU A 485 8.02 -20.39 -1.28
C GLU A 485 7.80 -19.42 -2.44
N LEU A 486 8.71 -19.39 -3.43
CA LEU A 486 8.49 -18.73 -4.70
C LEU A 486 7.34 -19.48 -5.38
N MET A 487 6.12 -19.23 -4.91
CA MET A 487 4.89 -19.73 -5.49
C MET A 487 4.69 -18.96 -6.77
N GLU A 488 4.87 -19.70 -7.86
CA GLU A 488 4.37 -19.48 -9.22
C GLU A 488 3.32 -18.36 -9.28
N GLY A 489 3.71 -17.15 -9.65
CA GLY A 489 2.79 -16.00 -9.64
C GLY A 489 3.43 -14.67 -10.03
N TYR A 490 4.68 -14.43 -9.66
CA TYR A 490 5.52 -13.47 -10.39
C TYR A 490 5.79 -14.05 -11.78
N HIS A 491 5.87 -13.24 -12.84
CA HIS A 491 6.44 -13.71 -14.10
C HIS A 491 7.72 -14.50 -13.77
N GLU A 492 7.68 -15.81 -14.01
CA GLU A 492 8.72 -16.79 -13.63
C GLU A 492 10.12 -16.45 -14.17
N GLY A 493 10.26 -15.35 -14.92
CA GLY A 493 11.54 -14.80 -15.35
C GLY A 493 12.39 -14.37 -14.17
N PHE A 494 12.08 -13.27 -13.48
CA PHE A 494 13.17 -12.55 -12.82
C PHE A 494 13.87 -13.31 -11.67
N PRO A 495 13.22 -13.78 -10.59
CA PRO A 495 13.92 -14.47 -9.51
C PRO A 495 14.56 -15.81 -9.93
N LEU A 496 13.84 -16.62 -10.70
CA LEU A 496 14.32 -17.92 -11.18
C LEU A 496 15.48 -17.72 -12.17
N GLN A 497 15.36 -16.80 -13.11
CA GLN A 497 16.42 -16.46 -14.04
C GLN A 497 17.64 -15.89 -13.32
N ASN A 498 17.46 -15.12 -12.23
CA ASN A 498 18.59 -14.65 -11.40
C ASN A 498 19.32 -15.87 -10.81
N ARG A 499 18.57 -16.81 -10.23
CA ARG A 499 19.12 -18.06 -9.72
C ARG A 499 19.84 -18.85 -10.80
N MET A 500 19.26 -18.99 -11.98
CA MET A 500 19.84 -19.70 -13.12
C MET A 500 21.14 -19.03 -13.60
N THR A 501 21.16 -17.70 -13.73
CA THR A 501 22.36 -16.95 -14.13
C THR A 501 23.48 -17.11 -13.10
N GLN A 502 23.19 -16.98 -11.80
CA GLN A 502 24.18 -17.21 -10.74
C GLN A 502 24.68 -18.66 -10.75
N GLN A 503 23.79 -19.63 -10.96
CA GLN A 503 24.13 -21.04 -11.06
C GLN A 503 25.07 -21.32 -12.25
N ILE A 504 24.88 -20.64 -13.39
CA ILE A 504 25.75 -20.76 -14.57
C ILE A 504 27.15 -20.19 -14.29
N ILE A 505 27.22 -19.07 -13.55
CA ILE A 505 28.49 -18.34 -13.33
C ILE A 505 29.31 -18.95 -12.20
N ILE A 506 28.72 -19.07 -11.00
CA ILE A 506 29.44 -19.47 -9.78
C ILE A 506 28.97 -20.81 -9.21
N GLY A 507 27.84 -21.37 -9.67
CA GLY A 507 27.24 -22.57 -9.09
C GLY A 507 28.18 -23.78 -9.04
N ASN A 508 28.81 -24.13 -10.16
CA ASN A 508 29.74 -25.26 -10.21
C ASN A 508 31.02 -25.02 -9.39
N LEU A 509 31.51 -23.78 -9.35
CA LEU A 509 32.70 -23.43 -8.57
C LEU A 509 32.43 -23.61 -7.07
N LEU A 510 31.24 -23.22 -6.61
CA LEU A 510 30.81 -23.43 -5.24
C LEU A 510 30.67 -24.92 -4.90
N ASP A 511 30.09 -25.71 -5.80
CA ASP A 511 29.95 -27.16 -5.57
C ASP A 511 31.32 -27.84 -5.48
N GLU A 512 32.25 -27.49 -6.36
CA GLU A 512 33.63 -28.01 -6.32
C GLU A 512 34.36 -27.60 -5.04
N ALA A 513 34.24 -26.34 -4.64
CA ALA A 513 34.89 -25.82 -3.44
C ALA A 513 34.35 -26.51 -2.18
N ILE A 514 33.03 -26.68 -2.08
CA ILE A 514 32.37 -27.38 -0.96
C ILE A 514 32.80 -28.85 -0.93
N ALA A 515 32.78 -29.54 -2.07
CA ALA A 515 33.13 -30.97 -2.15
C ALA A 515 34.60 -31.23 -1.79
N ARG A 516 35.53 -30.36 -2.22
CA ARG A 516 36.96 -30.48 -1.90
C ARG A 516 37.27 -30.18 -0.44
N CYS A 517 36.63 -29.15 0.11
CA CYS A 517 36.93 -28.65 1.45
C CYS A 517 36.12 -29.37 2.55
N LEU A 518 35.41 -30.46 2.24
CA LEU A 518 34.58 -31.22 3.19
C LEU A 518 33.76 -30.28 4.09
N MET A 519 33.25 -29.18 3.52
CA MET A 519 32.44 -28.25 4.29
C MET A 519 31.14 -28.96 4.70
N PRO A 520 30.56 -28.63 5.87
CA PRO A 520 29.24 -29.11 6.24
C PRO A 520 28.25 -28.85 5.12
N ASP A 521 27.22 -29.70 5.02
CA ASP A 521 26.16 -29.55 4.02
C ASP A 521 25.41 -28.21 4.15
N THR A 522 25.51 -27.55 5.32
CA THR A 522 24.97 -26.23 5.63
C THR A 522 26.07 -25.16 5.65
N MET A 523 25.88 -24.09 4.88
CA MET A 523 26.69 -22.87 4.98
C MET A 523 26.14 -22.00 6.10
N SER A 524 26.93 -21.19 6.78
CA SER A 524 26.46 -20.23 7.79
C SER A 524 26.16 -18.84 7.18
N LEU A 525 25.33 -17.99 7.82
CA LEU A 525 25.01 -16.66 7.26
C LEU A 525 26.28 -15.78 7.21
N ALA A 526 27.17 -15.94 8.18
CA ALA A 526 28.48 -15.30 8.17
C ALA A 526 29.34 -15.78 6.98
N GLN A 527 29.35 -17.08 6.70
CA GLN A 527 30.06 -17.66 5.55
C GLN A 527 29.48 -17.18 4.22
N ALA A 528 28.15 -17.14 4.09
CA ALA A 528 27.46 -16.57 2.94
C ALA A 528 27.83 -15.10 2.77
N ASN A 529 27.75 -14.29 3.83
CA ASN A 529 28.11 -12.87 3.79
C ASN A 529 29.57 -12.66 3.37
N ALA A 530 30.52 -13.47 3.86
CA ALA A 530 31.91 -13.34 3.42
C ALA A 530 32.13 -13.78 1.98
N LEU A 531 31.43 -14.82 1.51
CA LEU A 531 31.47 -15.22 0.11
C LEU A 531 31.01 -14.08 -0.78
N ILE A 532 29.91 -13.41 -0.42
CA ILE A 532 29.29 -12.38 -1.26
C ILE A 532 30.07 -11.06 -1.22
N ASN A 533 30.79 -10.82 -0.14
CA ASN A 533 31.70 -9.69 -0.01
C ASN A 533 33.09 -9.96 -0.61
N LEU A 534 33.28 -11.07 -1.34
CA LEU A 534 34.50 -11.25 -2.13
C LEU A 534 34.61 -10.10 -3.17
N PRO A 535 35.74 -9.39 -3.24
CA PRO A 535 35.90 -8.25 -4.16
C PRO A 535 35.60 -8.60 -5.62
N ILE A 536 35.91 -9.83 -6.03
CA ILE A 536 35.63 -10.30 -7.40
C ILE A 536 34.13 -10.40 -7.72
N LEU A 537 33.28 -10.69 -6.74
CA LEU A 537 31.83 -10.66 -6.92
C LEU A 537 31.31 -9.22 -6.95
N GLN A 538 32.07 -8.24 -6.45
CA GLN A 538 31.70 -6.82 -6.52
C GLN A 538 32.30 -6.11 -7.74
N SER A 539 33.02 -6.84 -8.59
CA SER A 539 33.77 -6.26 -9.70
C SER A 539 32.88 -5.93 -10.90
N GLN A 540 33.34 -4.99 -11.72
CA GLN A 540 32.65 -4.61 -12.94
C GLN A 540 32.62 -5.78 -13.94
N GLU A 541 33.68 -6.56 -14.01
CA GLU A 541 33.80 -7.75 -14.86
C GLU A 541 32.73 -8.78 -14.53
N TYR A 542 32.46 -9.00 -13.23
CA TYR A 542 31.36 -9.88 -12.81
C TYR A 542 30.00 -9.33 -13.23
N SER A 543 29.75 -8.03 -13.01
CA SER A 543 28.49 -7.40 -13.43
C SER A 543 28.27 -7.52 -14.94
N VAL A 544 29.31 -7.34 -15.74
CA VAL A 544 29.26 -7.51 -17.21
C VAL A 544 28.95 -8.96 -17.56
N ALA A 545 29.68 -9.93 -17.02
CA ALA A 545 29.44 -11.35 -17.29
C ALA A 545 28.01 -11.78 -16.88
N TYR A 546 27.53 -11.27 -15.74
CA TYR A 546 26.16 -11.47 -15.26
C TYR A 546 25.13 -11.00 -16.27
N LYS A 547 25.23 -9.73 -16.71
CA LYS A 547 24.35 -9.14 -17.72
C LYS A 547 24.38 -9.94 -19.02
N THR A 548 25.56 -10.33 -19.49
CA THR A 548 25.73 -11.07 -20.74
C THR A 548 25.05 -12.45 -20.67
N VAL A 549 25.27 -13.20 -19.59
CA VAL A 549 24.65 -14.52 -19.40
C VAL A 549 23.14 -14.39 -19.22
N TRP A 550 22.69 -13.39 -18.46
CA TRP A 550 21.27 -13.09 -18.26
C TRP A 550 20.54 -12.84 -19.58
N ASN A 551 21.07 -11.94 -20.41
CA ASN A 551 20.46 -11.59 -21.69
C ASN A 551 20.42 -12.80 -22.62
N ALA A 552 21.53 -13.53 -22.73
CA ALA A 552 21.58 -14.75 -23.54
C ALA A 552 20.61 -15.83 -23.05
N LEU A 553 20.40 -15.95 -21.74
CA LEU A 553 19.42 -16.87 -21.15
C LEU A 553 17.98 -16.42 -21.45
N SER A 554 17.72 -15.10 -21.43
CA SER A 554 16.43 -14.51 -21.82
C SER A 554 16.10 -14.83 -23.28
N ASP A 555 17.08 -14.62 -24.17
CA ASP A 555 16.94 -14.87 -25.59
C ASP A 555 16.68 -16.35 -25.85
N LEU A 556 17.41 -17.22 -25.14
CA LEU A 556 17.25 -18.67 -25.26
C LEU A 556 15.86 -19.12 -24.78
N ARG A 557 15.37 -18.59 -23.65
CA ARG A 557 14.01 -18.82 -23.17
C ARG A 557 12.99 -18.43 -24.24
N ASN A 558 13.08 -17.19 -24.72
CA ASN A 558 12.09 -16.62 -25.62
C ASN A 558 12.08 -17.27 -27.02
N SER A 559 13.23 -17.76 -27.49
CA SER A 559 13.38 -18.34 -28.83
C SER A 559 13.20 -19.85 -28.90
N LYS A 560 13.65 -20.59 -27.88
CA LYS A 560 13.74 -22.06 -27.93
C LYS A 560 12.94 -22.78 -26.86
N TYR A 561 12.70 -22.12 -25.72
CA TYR A 561 12.05 -22.72 -24.56
C TYR A 561 10.81 -21.93 -24.13
N ARG A 562 10.13 -21.30 -25.09
CA ARG A 562 8.96 -20.43 -24.83
C ARG A 562 7.84 -21.19 -24.11
N ASP A 563 7.69 -22.48 -24.41
CA ASP A 563 6.62 -23.32 -23.89
C ASP A 563 6.97 -24.01 -22.56
N ALA A 564 8.21 -23.83 -22.05
CA ALA A 564 8.62 -24.38 -20.76
C ALA A 564 8.16 -23.45 -19.62
N ASN A 565 7.28 -23.97 -18.77
CA ASN A 565 6.69 -23.26 -17.64
C ASN A 565 6.56 -24.27 -16.46
N PRO A 566 7.41 -24.18 -15.40
CA PRO A 566 8.48 -23.19 -15.22
C PRO A 566 9.71 -23.48 -16.07
N PHE A 567 10.36 -22.42 -16.60
CA PHE A 567 11.64 -22.53 -17.30
C PHE A 567 12.81 -22.66 -16.31
N THR A 568 13.40 -23.85 -16.20
CA THR A 568 14.55 -24.17 -15.32
C THR A 568 15.81 -24.58 -16.11
N LEU A 569 16.97 -24.69 -15.44
CA LEU A 569 18.22 -25.12 -16.09
C LEU A 569 18.17 -26.57 -16.62
N ASP A 570 17.28 -27.41 -16.10
CA ASP A 570 17.12 -28.80 -16.58
C ASP A 570 16.57 -28.85 -18.01
N HIS A 571 15.89 -27.79 -18.44
CA HIS A 571 15.42 -27.64 -19.81
C HIS A 571 16.54 -27.21 -20.78
N VAL A 572 17.60 -26.59 -20.25
CA VAL A 572 18.69 -26.03 -21.07
C VAL A 572 19.59 -27.16 -21.57
N SER A 573 19.70 -27.31 -22.89
CA SER A 573 20.50 -28.38 -23.48
C SER A 573 21.98 -28.24 -23.11
N LYS A 574 22.73 -29.35 -23.11
CA LYS A 574 24.19 -29.32 -22.85
C LYS A 574 24.95 -28.37 -23.79
N GLY A 575 24.50 -28.25 -25.04
CA GLY A 575 25.09 -27.34 -26.03
C GLY A 575 24.84 -25.88 -25.68
N ASP A 576 23.61 -25.54 -25.29
CA ASP A 576 23.25 -24.18 -24.90
C ASP A 576 23.90 -23.79 -23.57
N MET A 577 24.01 -24.72 -22.61
CA MET A 577 24.73 -24.52 -21.36
C MET A 577 26.21 -24.18 -21.62
N LYS A 578 26.88 -24.92 -22.52
CA LYS A 578 28.26 -24.61 -22.93
C LYS A 578 28.36 -23.22 -23.57
N LYS A 579 27.38 -22.84 -24.39
CA LYS A 579 27.31 -21.51 -25.00
C LYS A 579 27.18 -20.43 -23.93
N LEU A 580 26.24 -20.57 -22.99
CA LEU A 580 26.05 -19.64 -21.88
C LEU A 580 27.33 -19.52 -21.02
N GLN A 581 27.97 -20.64 -20.69
CA GLN A 581 29.23 -20.64 -19.94
C GLN A 581 30.40 -20.01 -20.69
N SER A 582 30.42 -20.08 -22.03
CA SER A 582 31.46 -19.45 -22.86
C SER A 582 31.36 -17.92 -22.89
N LEU A 583 30.25 -17.35 -22.42
CA LEU A 583 30.07 -15.90 -22.27
C LEU A 583 30.80 -15.34 -21.05
N ILE A 584 31.26 -16.20 -20.14
CA ILE A 584 32.03 -15.80 -18.96
C ILE A 584 33.50 -15.66 -19.39
N PRO A 585 34.12 -14.47 -19.23
CA PRO A 585 35.53 -14.30 -19.55
C PRO A 585 36.42 -15.32 -18.83
N GLY A 586 37.39 -15.89 -19.54
CA GLY A 586 38.30 -16.91 -18.99
C GLY A 586 39.04 -16.42 -17.73
N GLU A 587 39.56 -15.20 -17.79
CA GLU A 587 40.26 -14.54 -16.66
C GLU A 587 39.34 -14.38 -15.44
N LEU A 588 38.08 -13.94 -15.64
CA LEU A 588 37.10 -13.83 -14.57
C LEU A 588 36.81 -15.20 -13.94
N ARG A 589 36.66 -16.25 -14.76
CA ARG A 589 36.42 -17.62 -14.27
C ARG A 589 37.60 -18.13 -13.43
N GLU A 590 38.83 -17.86 -13.84
CA GLU A 590 40.03 -18.23 -13.08
C GLU A 590 40.11 -17.48 -11.74
N GLN A 591 39.83 -16.17 -11.74
CA GLN A 591 39.80 -15.36 -10.53
C GLN A 591 38.69 -15.80 -9.58
N LEU A 592 37.47 -16.03 -10.08
CA LEU A 592 36.36 -16.58 -9.28
C LEU A 592 36.73 -17.92 -8.67
N SER A 593 37.32 -18.83 -9.45
CA SER A 593 37.75 -20.14 -8.96
C SER A 593 38.79 -20.01 -7.84
N LYS A 594 39.76 -19.10 -7.99
CA LYS A 594 40.79 -18.83 -6.98
C LYS A 594 40.19 -18.26 -5.70
N GLU A 595 39.39 -17.21 -5.78
CA GLU A 595 38.83 -16.52 -4.61
C GLU A 595 37.82 -17.40 -3.86
N ILE A 596 36.94 -18.11 -4.57
CA ILE A 596 36.02 -19.07 -3.96
C ILE A 596 36.78 -20.22 -3.29
N ARG A 597 37.88 -20.70 -3.90
CA ARG A 597 38.73 -21.72 -3.28
C ARG A 597 39.35 -21.20 -1.97
N LEU A 598 39.97 -20.03 -1.98
CA LEU A 598 40.56 -19.43 -0.78
C LEU A 598 39.53 -19.20 0.33
N TRP A 599 38.34 -18.72 -0.03
CA TRP A 599 37.22 -18.60 0.90
C TRP A 599 36.82 -19.95 1.52
N SER A 600 36.75 -21.01 0.71
CA SER A 600 36.39 -22.34 1.19
C SER A 600 37.46 -22.98 2.09
N GLU A 601 38.74 -22.79 1.76
CA GLU A 601 39.88 -23.24 2.57
C GLU A 601 39.88 -22.52 3.93
N SER A 602 39.69 -21.20 3.92
CA SER A 602 39.57 -20.39 5.14
C SER A 602 38.38 -20.83 6.01
N SER A 603 37.23 -21.09 5.37
CA SER A 603 36.03 -21.60 6.06
C SER A 603 36.26 -22.98 6.67
N GLN A 604 36.95 -23.88 5.97
CA GLN A 604 37.28 -25.21 6.48
C GLN A 604 38.24 -25.14 7.66
N ASP A 605 39.30 -24.33 7.57
CA ASP A 605 40.26 -24.18 8.66
C ASP A 605 39.60 -23.60 9.91
N ARG A 606 38.68 -22.66 9.75
CA ARG A 606 37.86 -22.16 10.85
C ARG A 606 37.04 -23.27 11.50
N ILE A 607 36.37 -24.10 10.72
CA ILE A 607 35.59 -25.24 11.22
C ILE A 607 36.48 -26.23 11.97
N ARG A 608 37.68 -26.54 11.44
CA ARG A 608 38.64 -27.42 12.12
C ARG A 608 39.10 -26.85 13.47
N VAL A 609 39.28 -25.53 13.56
CA VAL A 609 39.63 -24.85 14.82
C VAL A 609 38.46 -24.91 15.81
N LEU A 610 37.23 -24.65 15.35
CA LEU A 610 36.01 -24.80 16.14
C LEU A 610 35.87 -26.24 16.65
N GLU A 611 35.99 -27.24 15.78
CA GLU A 611 35.92 -28.67 16.13
C GLU A 611 36.92 -29.05 17.22
N LYS A 612 38.21 -28.74 17.02
CA LYS A 612 39.26 -29.04 18.01
C LYS A 612 39.00 -28.37 19.35
N THR A 613 38.46 -27.14 19.32
CA THR A 613 38.26 -26.36 20.55
C THR A 613 37.00 -26.79 21.29
N VAL A 614 35.89 -26.97 20.57
CA VAL A 614 34.66 -27.56 21.11
C VAL A 614 34.95 -28.93 21.71
N ASP A 615 35.73 -29.78 21.03
CA ASP A 615 36.17 -31.07 21.57
C ASP A 615 36.95 -30.92 22.88
N ALA A 616 37.92 -30.01 22.93
CA ALA A 616 38.74 -29.80 24.12
C ALA A 616 37.89 -29.31 25.31
N VAL A 617 36.93 -28.41 25.06
CA VAL A 617 36.03 -27.88 26.08
C VAL A 617 35.07 -28.98 26.56
N LEU A 618 34.42 -29.68 25.64
CA LEU A 618 33.51 -30.78 25.94
C LEU A 618 34.20 -31.90 26.74
N LYS A 619 35.45 -32.27 26.39
CA LYS A 619 36.26 -33.24 27.16
C LYS A 619 36.54 -32.78 28.58
N THR A 620 36.64 -31.47 28.81
CA THR A 620 36.87 -30.90 30.15
C THR A 620 35.65 -31.11 31.06
N TYR A 621 34.43 -31.01 30.49
CA TYR A 621 33.17 -31.12 31.24
C TYR A 621 32.53 -32.53 31.22
N ALA A 622 33.03 -33.44 30.39
CA ALA A 622 32.50 -34.80 30.22
C ALA A 622 33.21 -35.88 31.06
N LYS A 623 33.93 -35.53 32.15
CA LYS A 623 34.67 -36.49 32.98
C LYS A 623 33.76 -37.64 33.46
N GLY A 624 33.98 -38.84 32.93
CA GLY A 624 33.24 -40.07 33.29
C GLY A 624 32.23 -40.57 32.25
N TYR A 625 32.06 -39.90 31.11
CA TYR A 625 31.11 -40.30 30.05
C TYR A 625 31.79 -40.80 28.78
N ALA A 626 31.09 -41.68 28.05
CA ALA A 626 31.49 -42.11 26.71
C ALA A 626 31.32 -40.94 25.72
N PHE A 627 32.42 -40.23 25.47
CA PHE A 627 32.53 -39.12 24.50
C PHE A 627 32.07 -39.52 23.07
N GLU A 628 32.15 -40.82 22.77
CA GLU A 628 31.71 -41.43 21.51
C GLU A 628 30.20 -41.70 21.42
N SER A 629 29.40 -41.30 22.42
CA SER A 629 27.96 -41.51 22.37
C SER A 629 27.29 -40.62 21.31
N LYS A 630 26.33 -41.19 20.56
CA LYS A 630 25.57 -40.48 19.51
C LYS A 630 24.97 -39.13 19.97
N PRO A 631 24.40 -38.99 21.18
CA PRO A 631 23.89 -37.69 21.66
C PRO A 631 24.98 -36.62 21.82
N PHE A 632 26.19 -37.04 22.21
CA PHE A 632 27.30 -36.12 22.43
C PHE A 632 27.91 -35.63 21.11
N GLN A 633 28.00 -36.51 20.11
CA GLN A 633 28.38 -36.12 18.75
C GLN A 633 27.35 -35.16 18.12
N LYS A 634 26.05 -35.36 18.38
CA LYS A 634 25.00 -34.41 17.98
C LYS A 634 25.15 -33.05 18.67
N LEU A 635 25.42 -33.03 19.97
CA LEU A 635 25.65 -31.78 20.72
C LEU A 635 26.90 -31.05 20.21
N LYS A 636 28.00 -31.77 20.01
CA LYS A 636 29.23 -31.25 19.40
C LYS A 636 28.93 -30.58 18.06
N PHE A 637 28.22 -31.28 17.18
CA PHE A 637 27.84 -30.76 15.87
C PHE A 637 26.99 -29.48 15.99
N ALA A 638 25.94 -29.50 16.82
CA ALA A 638 25.06 -28.34 17.03
C ALA A 638 25.80 -27.12 17.61
N LEU A 639 26.79 -27.33 18.50
CA LEU A 639 27.63 -26.26 19.04
C LEU A 639 28.57 -25.68 17.98
N ILE A 640 29.21 -26.52 17.18
CA ILE A 640 30.08 -26.07 16.08
C ILE A 640 29.27 -25.26 15.08
N GLU A 641 28.09 -25.75 14.70
CA GLU A 641 27.20 -25.07 13.75
C GLU A 641 26.70 -23.74 14.32
N SER A 642 26.22 -23.73 15.57
CA SER A 642 25.78 -22.51 16.25
C SER A 642 26.91 -21.47 16.35
N LEU A 643 28.12 -21.88 16.73
CA LEU A 643 29.27 -20.97 16.79
C LEU A 643 29.68 -20.48 15.39
N ASN A 644 29.64 -21.34 14.38
CA ASN A 644 29.98 -20.99 13.00
C ASN A 644 28.95 -20.02 12.37
N VAL A 645 27.68 -20.12 12.77
CA VAL A 645 26.60 -19.21 12.36
C VAL A 645 26.72 -17.85 13.04
N ASN A 646 27.01 -17.83 14.34
CA ASN A 646 26.91 -16.61 15.14
C ASN A 646 28.23 -15.82 15.29
N LEU A 647 29.39 -16.41 15.00
CA LEU A 647 30.67 -15.70 15.12
C LEU A 647 31.05 -15.00 13.80
N PRO A 648 31.28 -13.67 13.80
CA PRO A 648 31.78 -12.97 12.63
C PRO A 648 33.10 -13.57 12.14
N LEU A 649 33.31 -13.68 10.82
CA LEU A 649 34.54 -14.25 10.27
C LEU A 649 35.80 -13.43 10.60
N SER A 650 35.63 -12.15 10.94
CA SER A 650 36.70 -11.27 11.41
C SER A 650 37.18 -11.57 12.83
N VAL A 651 36.44 -12.34 13.63
CA VAL A 651 36.84 -12.70 14.99
C VAL A 651 37.72 -13.95 14.92
N PRO A 652 39.02 -13.85 15.27
CA PRO A 652 39.87 -15.03 15.36
C PRO A 652 39.26 -15.98 16.40
N VAL A 653 39.02 -17.22 15.98
CA VAL A 653 38.53 -18.26 16.86
C VAL A 653 39.71 -18.76 17.69
N ASP A 654 40.10 -18.00 18.71
CA ASP A 654 41.13 -18.44 19.62
C ASP A 654 40.57 -19.37 20.72
N ARG A 655 41.46 -20.20 21.27
CA ARG A 655 41.10 -21.22 22.24
C ARG A 655 40.62 -20.63 23.57
N GLN A 656 41.00 -19.40 23.90
CA GLN A 656 40.66 -18.75 25.16
C GLN A 656 39.24 -18.17 25.09
N PHE A 657 38.90 -17.46 24.01
CA PHE A 657 37.56 -16.96 23.73
C PHE A 657 36.50 -18.08 23.81
N LEU A 658 36.74 -19.19 23.12
CA LEU A 658 35.80 -20.31 23.14
C LEU A 658 35.69 -21.01 24.51
N LYS A 659 36.74 -20.97 25.34
CA LYS A 659 36.69 -21.50 26.71
C LYS A 659 35.80 -20.68 27.63
N GLU A 660 35.52 -19.42 27.28
CA GLU A 660 34.63 -18.53 28.04
C GLU A 660 33.19 -18.60 27.52
N VAL A 661 33.02 -18.62 26.19
CA VAL A 661 31.69 -18.63 25.55
C VAL A 661 30.99 -19.99 25.67
N LEU A 662 31.69 -21.10 25.41
CA LEU A 662 31.06 -22.42 25.40
C LEU A 662 30.45 -22.84 26.74
N PRO A 663 31.10 -22.64 27.91
CA PRO A 663 30.47 -22.94 29.19
C PRO A 663 29.21 -22.13 29.43
N GLN A 664 29.19 -20.86 29.02
CA GLN A 664 28.02 -20.01 29.15
C GLN A 664 26.87 -20.52 28.26
N MET A 665 27.14 -20.84 26.98
CA MET A 665 26.14 -21.47 26.10
C MET A 665 25.58 -22.78 26.68
N LEU A 666 26.46 -23.65 27.20
CA LEU A 666 26.03 -24.89 27.84
C LEU A 666 25.19 -24.63 29.10
N LYS A 667 25.47 -23.56 29.85
CA LYS A 667 24.70 -23.15 31.02
C LYS A 667 23.33 -22.60 30.63
N ASP A 668 23.26 -21.75 29.60
CA ASP A 668 22.02 -21.15 29.10
C ASP A 668 21.05 -22.21 28.58
N HIS A 669 21.58 -23.29 28.01
CA HIS A 669 20.79 -24.46 27.61
C HIS A 669 20.61 -25.52 28.71
N SER A 670 20.91 -25.20 29.97
CA SER A 670 20.76 -26.09 31.13
C SER A 670 21.49 -27.43 31.01
N LEU A 671 22.58 -27.47 30.24
CA LEU A 671 23.41 -28.65 30.04
C LEU A 671 24.50 -28.79 31.09
N LEU A 672 24.93 -27.72 31.77
CA LEU A 672 25.85 -27.84 32.91
C LEU A 672 25.07 -28.01 34.22
N VAL A 673 25.31 -29.12 34.91
CA VAL A 673 24.79 -29.37 36.27
C VAL A 673 25.94 -29.45 37.27
N PRO A 674 25.74 -29.01 38.53
CA PRO A 674 26.71 -29.26 39.59
C PRO A 674 26.92 -30.77 39.72
N SER A 675 28.16 -31.23 39.65
CA SER A 675 28.48 -32.64 39.88
C SER A 675 28.12 -32.99 41.34
N GLY A 676 27.16 -33.91 41.53
CA GLY A 676 26.56 -34.24 42.83
C GLY A 676 27.49 -34.92 43.85
N GLY A 677 28.80 -34.78 43.72
CA GLY A 677 29.78 -35.29 44.66
C GLY A 677 30.05 -34.25 45.76
N LYS A 678 29.86 -34.64 47.03
CA LYS A 678 30.31 -33.87 48.20
C LYS A 678 31.84 -33.84 48.27
N SER A 679 32.53 -33.18 47.33
CA SER A 679 33.96 -32.89 47.45
C SER A 679 34.17 -31.40 47.64
N ARG A 680 34.18 -30.95 48.90
CA ARG A 680 34.71 -29.63 49.27
C ARG A 680 36.23 -29.67 49.13
N GLY A 681 36.72 -29.38 47.92
CA GLY A 681 38.13 -29.03 47.73
C GLY A 681 38.41 -27.66 48.35
N LEU A 682 39.63 -27.47 48.89
CA LEU A 682 40.08 -26.29 49.63
C LEU A 682 39.96 -24.92 48.92
N PHE A 683 39.49 -24.88 47.67
CA PHE A 683 39.34 -23.66 46.86
C PHE A 683 37.96 -23.48 46.21
N GLY A 684 36.89 -23.97 46.82
CA GLY A 684 35.51 -23.49 46.61
C GLY A 684 34.92 -23.44 45.18
N ARG A 685 35.58 -24.00 44.16
CA ARG A 685 35.04 -24.04 42.79
C ARG A 685 34.11 -25.23 42.63
N GLU A 686 32.82 -24.97 42.38
CA GLU A 686 31.86 -25.99 41.98
C GLU A 686 32.35 -26.67 40.69
N THR A 687 32.46 -28.00 40.73
CA THR A 687 32.75 -28.80 39.53
C THR A 687 31.45 -28.99 38.75
N LEU A 688 31.38 -28.41 37.55
CA LEU A 688 30.26 -28.59 36.62
C LEU A 688 30.48 -29.82 35.72
N SER A 689 29.43 -30.57 35.45
CA SER A 689 29.42 -31.69 34.49
C SER A 689 28.27 -31.57 33.50
N ILE A 690 28.43 -32.10 32.30
CA ILE A 690 27.34 -32.13 31.30
C ILE A 690 26.23 -33.09 31.76
N ASN A 691 24.99 -32.64 31.71
CA ASN A 691 23.80 -33.42 32.04
C ASN A 691 23.64 -34.57 31.03
N SER A 692 23.64 -35.81 31.52
CA SER A 692 23.52 -37.00 30.69
C SER A 692 22.10 -37.41 30.32
N ASP A 693 21.10 -36.64 30.75
CA ASP A 693 19.72 -36.84 30.33
C ASP A 693 19.60 -36.59 28.82
N LYS A 694 19.43 -37.68 28.07
CA LYS A 694 19.24 -37.68 26.62
C LYS A 694 18.17 -36.69 26.18
N THR A 695 17.08 -36.57 26.94
CA THR A 695 15.95 -35.68 26.60
C THR A 695 16.37 -34.21 26.66
N ARG A 696 17.18 -33.85 27.66
CA ARG A 696 17.74 -32.49 27.79
C ARG A 696 18.78 -32.19 26.74
N VAL A 697 19.65 -33.16 26.41
CA VAL A 697 20.63 -33.02 25.31
C VAL A 697 19.90 -32.84 23.97
N ASP A 698 18.89 -33.66 23.67
CA ASP A 698 18.10 -33.54 22.45
C ASP A 698 17.31 -32.22 22.41
N THR A 699 16.85 -31.71 23.55
CA THR A 699 16.16 -30.40 23.67
C THR A 699 17.12 -29.24 23.44
N ALA A 700 18.32 -29.29 24.01
CA ALA A 700 19.36 -28.29 23.81
C ALA A 700 19.86 -28.28 22.36
N VAL A 701 20.04 -29.45 21.74
CA VAL A 701 20.34 -29.57 20.30
C VAL A 701 19.24 -28.90 19.48
N LYS A 702 17.96 -29.21 19.73
CA LYS A 702 16.85 -28.53 19.05
C LYS A 702 16.85 -27.01 19.26
N SER A 703 17.14 -26.55 20.48
CA SER A 703 17.19 -25.13 20.81
C SER A 703 18.36 -24.40 20.15
N LEU A 704 19.55 -25.01 20.12
CA LEU A 704 20.74 -24.47 19.45
C LEU A 704 20.54 -24.38 17.94
N MET A 705 19.86 -25.37 17.36
CA MET A 705 19.53 -25.40 15.92
C MET A 705 18.36 -24.48 15.55
N ALA A 706 17.44 -24.20 16.49
CA ALA A 706 16.30 -23.30 16.28
C ALA A 706 16.64 -21.82 16.53
N ALA A 707 17.72 -21.52 17.25
CA ALA A 707 18.17 -20.17 17.48
C ALA A 707 18.67 -19.54 16.16
N LYS A 708 17.83 -18.71 15.53
CA LYS A 708 18.24 -17.75 14.49
C LYS A 708 19.32 -16.80 15.05
N PRO A 709 20.13 -16.11 14.22
CA PRO A 709 21.31 -15.39 14.70
C PRO A 709 20.91 -14.32 15.71
N VAL A 710 21.29 -14.53 16.98
CA VAL A 710 20.87 -13.72 18.14
C VAL A 710 22.05 -13.10 18.89
N LEU A 711 23.30 -13.41 18.51
CA LEU A 711 24.42 -12.61 19.03
C LEU A 711 24.39 -11.24 18.33
N GLY A 712 23.75 -10.28 18.98
CA GLY A 712 23.66 -8.92 18.49
C GLY A 712 25.07 -8.35 18.35
N GLU A 713 25.27 -7.50 17.35
CA GLU A 713 26.51 -6.74 17.14
C GLU A 713 26.99 -6.03 18.43
N LYS A 714 26.06 -5.72 19.35
CA LYS A 714 26.32 -5.17 20.68
C LYS A 714 27.08 -6.13 21.62
N GLU A 715 26.74 -7.42 21.67
CA GLU A 715 27.43 -8.39 22.55
C GLU A 715 28.81 -8.76 21.98
N ALA A 716 28.91 -8.89 20.66
CA ALA A 716 30.19 -9.08 19.98
C ALA A 716 31.12 -7.86 20.14
N ARG A 717 30.62 -6.62 19.98
CA ARG A 717 31.42 -5.39 20.18
C ARG A 717 31.76 -5.11 21.64
N ALA A 718 30.83 -5.37 22.58
CA ALA A 718 31.09 -5.16 24.01
C ALA A 718 32.21 -6.07 24.55
N PHE A 719 32.43 -7.23 23.92
CA PHE A 719 33.52 -8.13 24.31
C PHE A 719 34.86 -7.75 23.65
N THR A 720 34.87 -7.36 22.38
CA THR A 720 36.10 -6.90 21.68
C THR A 720 36.68 -5.61 22.29
N ILE A 721 35.83 -4.69 22.76
CA ILE A 721 36.26 -3.42 23.39
C ILE A 721 36.86 -3.62 24.78
N ASN A 722 36.53 -4.70 25.49
CA ASN A 722 37.09 -4.95 26.81
C ASN A 722 38.47 -5.64 26.77
N HIS A 723 38.91 -6.14 25.61
CA HIS A 723 40.12 -6.97 25.48
C HIS A 723 41.07 -6.56 24.33
N ALA A 724 40.84 -5.42 23.70
CA ALA A 724 41.86 -4.64 22.98
C ALA A 724 42.33 -3.50 23.89
#